data_AF-A0A7Y8J2G6-F1
#
_entry.id   AF-A0A7Y8J2G6-F1
#
_cell.length_a   1.000
_cell.length_b   1.000
_cell.length_c   1.000
_cell.angle_alpha   90.00
_cell.angle_beta   90.00
_cell.angle_gamma   90.00
#
_symmetry.space_group_name_H-M   'P 1'
#
loop_
_entity.id
_entity.type
_entity.pdbx_description
1 polymer ?
#
loop_
_entity_poly.entity_id
_entity_poly.type
_entity_poly.pdbx_seq_one_letter_code
_entity_poly.pdbx_strand_id
1 'polypeptide(L)'
;MLRISYSRIFSLVAFVIIPTLPAQGQTKPTVVSTNPANGATGVPASIRSFSVTFSKPMAGSCGASTSGWLGAGAPGSSCQWSADQKTMTVTRGPDPLLLTSGSTVTVTLNPPGYANLMDTEGNPLDTYTFSFTIEGLDKVPANPQKGFSWPYYLVTPQTIKQPAVLLVEPNNSGYPNDDFNFHDAAAKRQVTYKTTYAQDLGCPYLVPVFPRPNTPYTHALDRGTLLTKLPGLERIDLQLLKMIDDARERLAAKGISVDSKVFLWGFSASGQFVSRFVMIHPDRVKAASIGSPGYGPIVPVAQWKGKAVPYHTGIADLQSLTGKAFDLEAFRKVPLQIYIGDMDTNIVPWYDAGIDADVALIEDLFGGGGPEMFWRFAKYEAAYLSVGSSCQFVVFPGLMHNWADWPYTKEFFERNRVAAQPPLAKPNQFTLYFPHVAGGGGWETEIALLNSSEAAPVSGTLQAFSADGGQPLESFAVTLPPGGRKEIVATTFFTQPQSVAYLAFKCDSAFMSGYTRFSQPGYRATLPATTGGRDGWFPKMEQDGWTGVAFVNTETEAASVTLRAVDDNGTELASETLSVPAGKKIVGMVYQIFKTDISKAKYFKFRADRKLLGFTVSASADGQMLDGIPALPEYFRYMWRQK
;
A
#
# COMPACT_ATOMS: atom_id res chain seq x y z
N MET A 1 -76.11 -11.07 -4.89
CA MET A 1 -77.02 -12.24 -4.98
C MET A 1 -76.22 -13.50 -4.74
N LEU A 2 -76.89 -14.47 -4.08
CA LEU A 2 -76.51 -15.84 -3.74
C LEU A 2 -75.60 -16.12 -2.52
N ARG A 3 -76.22 -16.96 -1.67
CA ARG A 3 -75.81 -17.55 -0.40
C ARG A 3 -75.28 -18.98 -0.62
N ILE A 4 -74.41 -19.36 0.30
CA ILE A 4 -74.02 -20.67 0.87
C ILE A 4 -75.02 -21.84 0.67
N SER A 5 -74.49 -23.05 0.39
CA SER A 5 -74.90 -24.33 1.04
C SER A 5 -73.87 -25.46 0.86
N TYR A 6 -73.85 -26.38 1.83
CA TYR A 6 -72.92 -27.50 2.12
C TYR A 6 -73.22 -28.82 1.37
N SER A 7 -72.23 -29.73 1.23
CA SER A 7 -72.22 -31.10 1.83
C SER A 7 -71.14 -32.04 1.26
N ARG A 8 -70.63 -32.94 2.11
CA ARG A 8 -69.63 -34.01 1.86
C ARG A 8 -70.30 -35.26 1.26
N ILE A 9 -69.53 -36.14 0.59
CA ILE A 9 -69.58 -37.63 0.69
C ILE A 9 -68.33 -38.26 0.02
N PHE A 10 -67.85 -39.34 0.64
CA PHE A 10 -66.74 -40.24 0.28
C PHE A 10 -67.06 -41.18 -0.90
N SER A 11 -66.04 -41.67 -1.65
CA SER A 11 -65.83 -43.10 -1.95
C SER A 11 -64.52 -43.42 -2.72
N LEU A 12 -63.71 -44.28 -2.08
CA LEU A 12 -62.83 -45.38 -2.55
C LEU A 12 -62.40 -45.49 -4.03
N VAL A 13 -61.08 -45.66 -4.27
CA VAL A 13 -60.53 -46.66 -5.21
C VAL A 13 -59.19 -47.24 -4.71
N ALA A 14 -59.22 -48.55 -4.42
CA ALA A 14 -58.20 -49.62 -4.46
C ALA A 14 -56.73 -49.39 -4.00
N PHE A 15 -56.39 -50.06 -2.89
CA PHE A 15 -55.03 -50.49 -2.55
C PHE A 15 -54.60 -51.69 -3.41
N VAL A 16 -53.46 -51.59 -4.09
CA VAL A 16 -52.66 -52.75 -4.51
C VAL A 16 -51.38 -52.73 -3.67
N ILE A 17 -51.29 -53.70 -2.77
CA ILE A 17 -50.11 -53.97 -1.94
C ILE A 17 -49.12 -54.71 -2.83
N ILE A 18 -48.04 -54.04 -3.25
CA ILE A 18 -46.83 -54.71 -3.71
C ILE A 18 -46.02 -55.04 -2.44
N PRO A 19 -45.72 -56.32 -2.15
CA PRO A 19 -44.95 -56.68 -0.97
C PRO A 19 -43.56 -56.04 -1.04
N THR A 20 -43.22 -55.30 0.01
CA THR A 20 -41.88 -54.78 0.28
C THR A 20 -40.90 -55.95 0.32
N LEU A 21 -40.03 -56.03 -0.69
CA LEU A 21 -38.76 -56.73 -0.56
C LEU A 21 -37.98 -56.03 0.57
N PRO A 22 -37.36 -56.75 1.51
CA PRO A 22 -36.48 -56.14 2.48
C PRO A 22 -35.33 -55.46 1.72
N ALA A 23 -35.07 -54.18 2.01
CA ALA A 23 -33.89 -53.50 1.50
C ALA A 23 -32.65 -54.32 1.88
N GLN A 24 -32.06 -54.97 0.88
CA GLN A 24 -30.74 -55.59 0.99
C GLN A 24 -29.75 -54.51 1.44
N GLY A 25 -28.86 -54.86 2.38
CA GLY A 25 -27.93 -53.95 3.02
C GLY A 25 -27.16 -53.04 2.05
N GLN A 26 -27.68 -51.83 1.83
CA GLN A 26 -26.96 -50.77 1.13
C GLN A 26 -25.80 -50.33 2.01
N THR A 27 -24.59 -50.60 1.55
CA THR A 27 -23.36 -50.20 2.23
C THR A 27 -23.24 -48.67 2.18
N LYS A 28 -23.05 -48.03 3.34
CA LYS A 28 -22.78 -46.58 3.38
C LYS A 28 -21.50 -46.24 2.61
N PRO A 29 -21.38 -45.03 2.03
CA PRO A 29 -20.10 -44.57 1.52
C PRO A 29 -19.06 -44.51 2.65
N THR A 30 -17.79 -44.73 2.31
CA THR A 30 -16.65 -44.66 3.23
C THR A 30 -15.54 -43.80 2.63
N VAL A 31 -14.67 -43.23 3.48
CA VAL A 31 -13.46 -42.54 3.01
C VAL A 31 -12.38 -43.57 2.69
N VAL A 32 -11.90 -43.53 1.44
CA VAL A 32 -10.82 -44.39 0.92
C VAL A 32 -9.45 -43.77 1.20
N SER A 33 -9.31 -42.46 0.98
CA SER A 33 -8.06 -41.74 1.19
C SER A 33 -8.29 -40.23 1.36
N THR A 34 -7.28 -39.56 1.91
CA THR A 34 -7.22 -38.11 2.00
C THR A 34 -5.87 -37.62 1.47
N ASN A 35 -5.84 -36.39 0.96
CA ASN A 35 -4.61 -35.67 0.64
C ASN A 35 -4.68 -34.26 1.24
N PRO A 36 -3.82 -33.87 2.20
CA PRO A 36 -2.80 -34.71 2.84
C PRO A 36 -3.36 -35.98 3.49
N ALA A 37 -2.54 -37.03 3.57
CA ALA A 37 -2.94 -38.28 4.22
C ALA A 37 -3.26 -38.04 5.71
N ASN A 38 -4.20 -38.81 6.27
CA ASN A 38 -4.53 -38.70 7.69
C ASN A 38 -3.30 -38.96 8.57
N GLY A 39 -2.97 -38.01 9.45
CA GLY A 39 -1.78 -38.02 10.28
C GLY A 39 -0.50 -37.55 9.57
N ALA A 40 -0.58 -37.04 8.34
CA ALA A 40 0.59 -36.53 7.62
C ALA A 40 1.26 -35.40 8.43
N THR A 41 2.59 -35.40 8.47
CA THR A 41 3.40 -34.34 9.08
C THR A 41 4.28 -33.69 8.02
N GLY A 42 4.80 -32.49 8.29
CA GLY A 42 5.63 -31.78 7.32
C GLY A 42 4.83 -31.26 6.12
N VAL A 43 3.52 -31.05 6.27
CA VAL A 43 2.70 -30.49 5.20
C VAL A 43 3.08 -29.02 5.00
N PRO A 44 3.37 -28.56 3.77
CA PRO A 44 3.77 -27.18 3.53
C PRO A 44 2.72 -26.20 4.03
N ALA A 45 3.15 -25.15 4.75
CA ALA A 45 2.25 -24.11 5.26
C ALA A 45 1.50 -23.35 4.14
N SER A 46 2.00 -23.45 2.90
CA SER A 46 1.41 -22.90 1.68
C SER A 46 0.31 -23.76 1.06
N ILE A 47 0.06 -24.98 1.56
CA ILE A 47 -0.98 -25.84 0.98
C ILE A 47 -2.31 -25.09 0.87
N ARG A 48 -2.95 -25.22 -0.29
CA ARG A 48 -4.16 -24.48 -0.65
C ARG A 48 -5.41 -25.34 -0.67
N SER A 49 -5.25 -26.65 -0.79
CA SER A 49 -6.36 -27.58 -0.87
C SER A 49 -6.10 -28.84 -0.06
N PHE A 50 -7.19 -29.45 0.39
CA PHE A 50 -7.20 -30.85 0.77
C PHE A 50 -8.24 -31.58 -0.09
N SER A 51 -8.03 -32.87 -0.32
CA SER A 51 -8.99 -33.73 -1.02
C SER A 51 -9.34 -34.97 -0.21
N VAL A 52 -10.56 -35.47 -0.42
CA VAL A 52 -11.10 -36.68 0.19
C VAL A 52 -11.66 -37.55 -0.92
N THR A 53 -11.21 -38.80 -1.00
CA THR A 53 -11.72 -39.79 -1.95
C THR A 53 -12.62 -40.78 -1.22
N PHE A 54 -13.81 -41.01 -1.76
CA PHE A 54 -14.86 -41.86 -1.22
C PHE A 54 -14.97 -43.17 -2.01
N SER A 55 -15.53 -44.22 -1.37
CA SER A 55 -15.69 -45.54 -1.99
C SER A 55 -16.80 -45.58 -3.06
N LYS A 56 -17.72 -44.60 -3.05
CA LYS A 56 -18.86 -44.49 -3.96
C LYS A 56 -18.98 -43.06 -4.53
N PRO A 57 -19.63 -42.90 -5.69
CA PRO A 57 -20.04 -41.57 -6.19
C PRO A 57 -20.96 -40.87 -5.17
N MET A 58 -20.69 -39.59 -4.92
CA MET A 58 -21.38 -38.78 -3.91
C MET A 58 -22.33 -37.76 -4.55
N ALA A 59 -23.38 -37.36 -3.84
CA ALA A 59 -24.39 -36.40 -4.30
C ALA A 59 -23.88 -34.94 -4.45
N GLY A 60 -22.57 -34.69 -4.29
CA GLY A 60 -21.94 -33.42 -4.67
C GLY A 60 -21.96 -32.30 -3.62
N SER A 61 -22.27 -32.56 -2.35
CA SER A 61 -22.25 -31.54 -1.29
C SER A 61 -20.82 -31.23 -0.80
N CYS A 62 -20.63 -30.14 -0.05
CA CYS A 62 -19.30 -29.66 0.37
C CYS A 62 -19.15 -29.43 1.88
N GLY A 63 -19.86 -30.23 2.68
CA GLY A 63 -19.90 -30.07 4.13
C GLY A 63 -18.67 -30.66 4.85
N ALA A 64 -17.80 -29.80 5.36
CA ALA A 64 -16.71 -30.18 6.25
C ALA A 64 -16.56 -29.13 7.37
N SER A 65 -16.37 -29.60 8.60
CA SER A 65 -15.95 -28.76 9.73
C SER A 65 -14.43 -28.80 9.84
N THR A 66 -13.79 -27.65 10.01
CA THR A 66 -12.32 -27.55 10.00
C THR A 66 -11.78 -26.71 11.16
N SER A 67 -10.64 -27.11 11.73
CA SER A 67 -9.85 -26.30 12.66
C SER A 67 -8.56 -25.81 11.97
N GLY A 68 -8.20 -24.54 12.15
CA GLY A 68 -7.00 -23.97 11.55
C GLY A 68 -7.03 -23.87 10.01
N TRP A 69 -8.19 -24.07 9.38
CA TRP A 69 -8.40 -23.99 7.93
C TRP A 69 -9.72 -23.28 7.62
N LEU A 70 -9.69 -22.23 6.80
CA LEU A 70 -10.91 -21.55 6.34
C LEU A 70 -11.54 -22.37 5.20
N GLY A 71 -12.63 -23.09 5.51
CA GLY A 71 -13.28 -24.09 4.64
C GLY A 71 -14.08 -23.52 3.45
N ALA A 72 -14.85 -24.40 2.78
CA ALA A 72 -15.58 -24.12 1.53
C ALA A 72 -16.64 -23.00 1.62
N GLY A 73 -17.13 -22.67 2.81
CA GLY A 73 -18.09 -21.58 3.04
C GLY A 73 -17.46 -20.22 3.31
N ALA A 74 -16.13 -20.12 3.37
CA ALA A 74 -15.43 -18.86 3.61
C ALA A 74 -15.28 -18.04 2.31
N PRO A 75 -15.20 -16.69 2.38
CA PRO A 75 -15.04 -15.85 1.20
C PRO A 75 -13.84 -16.27 0.33
N GLY A 76 -14.12 -16.54 -0.95
CA GLY A 76 -13.10 -16.92 -1.94
C GLY A 76 -12.68 -18.40 -1.91
N SER A 77 -13.12 -19.20 -0.94
CA SER A 77 -12.91 -20.65 -0.95
C SER A 77 -13.76 -21.33 -2.02
N SER A 78 -13.32 -22.51 -2.49
CA SER A 78 -14.06 -23.32 -3.46
C SER A 78 -14.09 -24.79 -3.07
N CYS A 79 -15.07 -25.50 -3.61
CA CYS A 79 -15.20 -26.94 -3.48
C CYS A 79 -15.53 -27.52 -4.85
N GLN A 80 -14.79 -28.54 -5.26
CA GLN A 80 -14.91 -29.16 -6.57
C GLN A 80 -14.97 -30.67 -6.42
N TRP A 81 -15.79 -31.29 -7.25
CA TRP A 81 -15.90 -32.74 -7.36
C TRP A 81 -15.24 -33.22 -8.65
N SER A 82 -14.53 -34.33 -8.55
CA SER A 82 -14.07 -35.11 -9.71
C SER A 82 -15.24 -35.58 -10.56
N ALA A 83 -14.98 -35.89 -11.84
CA ALA A 83 -16.01 -36.27 -12.81
C ALA A 83 -16.80 -37.54 -12.43
N ASP A 84 -16.17 -38.46 -11.69
CA ASP A 84 -16.81 -39.68 -11.18
C ASP A 84 -17.54 -39.47 -9.84
N GLN A 85 -17.55 -38.23 -9.34
CA GLN A 85 -18.11 -37.83 -8.04
C GLN A 85 -17.53 -38.58 -6.83
N LYS A 86 -16.34 -39.19 -6.96
CA LYS A 86 -15.72 -39.92 -5.84
C LYS A 86 -14.71 -39.11 -5.07
N THR A 87 -14.19 -38.02 -5.61
CA THR A 87 -13.21 -37.17 -4.93
C THR A 87 -13.72 -35.75 -4.80
N MET A 88 -13.79 -35.27 -3.56
CA MET A 88 -14.06 -33.88 -3.19
C MET A 88 -12.74 -33.16 -2.92
N THR A 89 -12.55 -31.98 -3.51
CA THR A 89 -11.40 -31.10 -3.26
C THR A 89 -11.88 -29.78 -2.71
N VAL A 90 -11.42 -29.40 -1.51
CA VAL A 90 -11.73 -28.13 -0.87
C VAL A 90 -10.51 -27.23 -0.94
N THR A 91 -10.66 -26.06 -1.55
CA THR A 91 -9.60 -25.06 -1.71
C THR A 91 -9.95 -23.83 -0.86
N ARG A 92 -9.02 -23.38 -0.01
CA ARG A 92 -9.21 -22.16 0.79
C ARG A 92 -9.12 -20.91 -0.09
N GLY A 93 -9.80 -19.82 0.28
CA GLY A 93 -9.76 -18.55 -0.46
C GLY A 93 -8.37 -17.91 -0.52
N PRO A 94 -8.12 -16.91 -1.39
CA PRO A 94 -6.80 -16.32 -1.70
C PRO A 94 -6.14 -15.57 -0.54
N ASP A 95 -6.45 -15.95 0.71
CA ASP A 95 -5.86 -15.46 1.92
C ASP A 95 -4.31 -15.53 1.84
N PRO A 96 -3.61 -14.38 1.97
CA PRO A 96 -2.14 -14.33 1.97
C PRO A 96 -1.53 -15.02 3.20
N LEU A 97 -2.34 -15.41 4.19
CA LEU A 97 -1.88 -16.07 5.40
C LEU A 97 -1.60 -17.56 5.18
N LEU A 98 -0.36 -17.96 5.45
CA LEU A 98 0.01 -19.36 5.57
C LEU A 98 -0.69 -20.01 6.76
N LEU A 99 -0.89 -21.31 6.69
CA LEU A 99 -1.34 -22.07 7.85
C LEU A 99 -0.29 -21.99 8.95
N THR A 100 -0.74 -21.92 10.20
CA THR A 100 0.16 -21.75 11.34
C THR A 100 1.17 -22.89 11.38
N SER A 101 2.44 -22.56 11.24
CA SER A 101 3.50 -23.56 11.27
C SER A 101 3.54 -24.32 12.60
N GLY A 102 3.69 -25.65 12.49
CA GLY A 102 3.62 -26.59 13.61
C GLY A 102 2.20 -26.86 14.13
N SER A 103 1.18 -26.22 13.56
CA SER A 103 -0.21 -26.50 13.94
C SER A 103 -0.74 -27.75 13.24
N THR A 104 -1.71 -28.41 13.88
CA THR A 104 -2.47 -29.50 13.28
C THR A 104 -3.79 -28.96 12.75
N VAL A 105 -4.02 -29.16 11.45
CA VAL A 105 -5.32 -28.94 10.83
C VAL A 105 -6.14 -30.20 11.03
N THR A 106 -7.34 -30.06 11.58
CA THR A 106 -8.31 -31.15 11.72
C THR A 106 -9.50 -30.90 10.81
N VAL A 107 -9.93 -31.92 10.10
CA VAL A 107 -11.09 -31.89 9.21
C VAL A 107 -12.07 -32.99 9.64
N THR A 108 -13.31 -32.62 9.90
CA THR A 108 -14.40 -33.52 10.27
C THR A 108 -15.51 -33.47 9.23
N LEU A 109 -15.78 -34.61 8.61
CA LEU A 109 -16.86 -34.84 7.65
C LEU A 109 -18.08 -35.41 8.38
N ASN A 110 -19.28 -34.92 8.06
CA ASN A 110 -20.54 -35.29 8.75
C ASN A 110 -20.38 -35.34 10.28
N PRO A 111 -20.06 -34.22 10.95
CA PRO A 111 -19.98 -34.19 12.42
C PRO A 111 -21.29 -34.66 13.08
N PRO A 112 -21.28 -35.10 14.34
CA PRO A 112 -22.47 -35.62 15.01
C PRO A 112 -23.68 -34.68 14.87
N GLY A 113 -24.80 -35.22 14.39
CA GLY A 113 -26.02 -34.45 14.11
C GLY A 113 -26.14 -33.89 12.68
N TYR A 114 -25.15 -34.10 11.82
CA TYR A 114 -25.16 -33.64 10.42
C TYR A 114 -24.96 -34.81 9.45
N ALA A 115 -25.67 -34.78 8.32
CA ALA A 115 -25.65 -35.82 7.29
C ALA A 115 -25.42 -35.24 5.88
N ASN A 116 -24.63 -34.17 5.76
CA ASN A 116 -24.54 -33.39 4.54
C ASN A 116 -23.89 -34.15 3.37
N LEU A 117 -22.88 -34.98 3.62
CA LEU A 117 -22.23 -35.83 2.62
C LEU A 117 -22.94 -37.18 2.53
N MET A 118 -23.58 -37.44 1.39
CA MET A 118 -24.30 -38.69 1.10
C MET A 118 -23.92 -39.20 -0.30
N ASP A 119 -24.10 -40.50 -0.53
CA ASP A 119 -23.99 -41.07 -1.87
C ASP A 119 -25.18 -40.65 -2.77
N THR A 120 -25.14 -41.00 -4.05
CA THR A 120 -26.22 -40.71 -5.01
C THR A 120 -27.54 -41.43 -4.69
N GLU A 121 -27.52 -42.40 -3.78
CA GLU A 121 -28.69 -43.16 -3.32
C GLU A 121 -29.25 -42.60 -2.00
N GLY A 122 -28.65 -41.54 -1.45
CA GLY A 122 -29.08 -40.89 -0.22
C GLY A 122 -28.54 -41.52 1.07
N ASN A 123 -27.57 -42.43 1.00
CA ASN A 123 -26.94 -43.01 2.18
C ASN A 123 -25.88 -42.05 2.74
N PRO A 124 -25.98 -41.63 4.02
CA PRO A 124 -25.02 -40.70 4.60
C PRO A 124 -23.69 -41.37 4.91
N LEU A 125 -22.60 -40.63 4.69
CA LEU A 125 -21.27 -40.96 5.21
C LEU A 125 -21.30 -40.91 6.75
N ASP A 126 -20.75 -41.91 7.42
CA ASP A 126 -20.54 -41.85 8.87
C ASP A 126 -19.51 -40.76 9.23
N THR A 127 -19.56 -40.23 10.46
CA THR A 127 -18.60 -39.20 10.89
C THR A 127 -17.16 -39.67 10.68
N TYR A 128 -16.39 -38.90 9.92
CA TYR A 128 -14.99 -39.21 9.63
C TYR A 128 -14.12 -38.00 9.95
N THR A 129 -13.06 -38.21 10.73
CA THR A 129 -12.10 -37.15 11.07
C THR A 129 -10.71 -37.55 10.60
N PHE A 130 -10.04 -36.62 9.93
CA PHE A 130 -8.63 -36.72 9.63
C PHE A 130 -7.90 -35.44 10.02
N SER A 131 -6.58 -35.54 10.13
CA SER A 131 -5.73 -34.40 10.46
C SER A 131 -4.42 -34.44 9.70
N PHE A 132 -3.74 -33.30 9.63
CA PHE A 132 -2.37 -33.21 9.17
C PHE A 132 -1.67 -32.04 9.85
N THR A 133 -0.36 -32.19 10.07
CA THR A 133 0.47 -31.21 10.77
C THR A 133 1.29 -30.41 9.77
N ILE A 134 1.17 -29.08 9.88
CA ILE A 134 1.92 -28.14 9.09
C ILE A 134 3.39 -28.18 9.50
N GLU A 135 4.29 -28.19 8.52
CA GLU A 135 5.73 -28.14 8.75
C GLU A 135 6.12 -27.03 9.72
N GLY A 136 7.06 -27.33 10.62
CA GLY A 136 7.68 -26.36 11.51
C GLY A 136 8.54 -25.37 10.71
N LEU A 137 8.51 -24.09 11.05
CA LEU A 137 9.48 -23.11 10.56
C LEU A 137 10.85 -23.55 11.07
N ASP A 138 11.87 -23.58 10.21
CA ASP A 138 13.24 -23.89 10.62
C ASP A 138 13.73 -22.74 11.54
N LYS A 139 13.47 -22.86 12.84
CA LYS A 139 14.02 -21.98 13.87
C LYS A 139 15.41 -22.48 14.24
N VAL A 140 16.42 -21.75 13.81
CA VAL A 140 17.80 -22.01 14.17
C VAL A 140 18.06 -21.44 15.57
N PRO A 141 18.47 -22.27 16.56
CA PRO A 141 18.76 -21.78 17.90
C PRO A 141 19.98 -20.85 17.89
N ALA A 142 20.10 -20.02 18.94
CA ALA A 142 21.32 -19.25 19.19
C ALA A 142 22.56 -20.16 19.16
N ASN A 143 23.65 -19.66 18.60
CA ASN A 143 24.90 -20.39 18.49
C ASN A 143 26.08 -19.43 18.73
N PRO A 144 26.45 -19.19 20.00
CA PRO A 144 27.55 -18.30 20.34
C PRO A 144 28.89 -18.72 19.70
N GLN A 145 29.10 -20.02 19.45
CA GLN A 145 30.28 -20.54 18.77
C GLN A 145 30.34 -20.11 17.30
N LYS A 146 29.18 -19.89 16.66
CA LYS A 146 29.07 -19.28 15.33
C LYS A 146 28.92 -17.75 15.36
N GLY A 147 28.92 -17.14 16.54
CA GLY A 147 28.97 -15.68 16.72
C GLY A 147 27.61 -14.97 16.77
N PHE A 148 26.54 -15.66 17.15
CA PHE A 148 25.24 -15.05 17.38
C PHE A 148 24.52 -15.63 18.62
N SER A 149 23.95 -14.75 19.43
CA SER A 149 23.38 -15.08 20.75
C SER A 149 21.86 -15.27 20.75
N TRP A 150 21.20 -15.03 19.62
CA TRP A 150 19.75 -15.11 19.47
C TRP A 150 19.37 -16.02 18.32
N PRO A 151 18.19 -16.68 18.36
CA PRO A 151 17.76 -17.53 17.27
C PRO A 151 17.35 -16.71 16.04
N TYR A 152 17.18 -17.40 14.93
CA TYR A 152 16.59 -16.84 13.72
C TYR A 152 15.70 -17.88 13.03
N TYR A 153 14.72 -17.41 12.27
CA TYR A 153 13.92 -18.25 11.39
C TYR A 153 14.53 -18.25 9.99
N LEU A 154 14.60 -19.43 9.38
CA LEU A 154 14.97 -19.62 7.99
C LEU A 154 13.84 -20.32 7.25
N VAL A 155 13.42 -19.77 6.11
CA VAL A 155 12.41 -20.40 5.26
C VAL A 155 13.02 -20.65 3.88
N THR A 156 12.85 -21.87 3.38
CA THR A 156 13.23 -22.23 2.01
C THR A 156 11.95 -22.25 1.16
N PRO A 157 11.79 -21.39 0.14
CA PRO A 157 10.61 -21.41 -0.70
C PRO A 157 10.59 -22.70 -1.55
N GLN A 158 9.40 -23.10 -1.99
CA GLN A 158 9.21 -24.28 -2.83
C GLN A 158 9.96 -24.19 -4.16
N THR A 159 10.01 -22.99 -4.73
CA THR A 159 10.76 -22.68 -5.95
C THR A 159 11.82 -21.65 -5.64
N ILE A 160 13.08 -21.99 -5.91
CA ILE A 160 14.22 -21.07 -5.80
C ILE A 160 14.49 -20.46 -7.17
N LYS A 161 14.39 -19.13 -7.27
CA LYS A 161 14.72 -18.42 -8.50
C LYS A 161 16.21 -18.17 -8.59
N GLN A 162 16.81 -18.49 -9.73
CA GLN A 162 18.23 -18.32 -9.98
C GLN A 162 18.58 -16.95 -10.59
N PRO A 163 19.76 -16.37 -10.27
CA PRO A 163 20.67 -16.80 -9.20
C PRO A 163 19.99 -16.64 -7.82
N ALA A 164 20.18 -17.61 -6.95
CA ALA A 164 19.54 -17.61 -5.64
C ALA A 164 20.14 -16.52 -4.74
N VAL A 165 19.28 -15.73 -4.12
CA VAL A 165 19.66 -14.64 -3.21
C VAL A 165 18.88 -14.83 -1.92
N LEU A 166 19.54 -14.72 -0.77
CA LEU A 166 18.87 -14.74 0.52
C LEU A 166 18.17 -13.39 0.75
N LEU A 167 16.87 -13.42 1.03
CA LEU A 167 16.11 -12.28 1.54
C LEU A 167 16.25 -12.24 3.07
N VAL A 168 16.63 -11.09 3.60
CA VAL A 168 16.80 -10.86 5.04
C VAL A 168 15.91 -9.71 5.46
N GLU A 169 15.11 -9.92 6.51
CA GLU A 169 14.33 -8.85 7.15
C GLU A 169 14.55 -8.90 8.66
N PRO A 170 15.21 -7.89 9.26
CA PRO A 170 15.30 -7.75 10.72
C PRO A 170 13.91 -7.75 11.36
N ASN A 171 13.76 -8.39 12.52
CA ASN A 171 12.46 -8.46 13.19
C ASN A 171 12.02 -7.10 13.73
N ASN A 172 10.71 -6.89 13.73
CA ASN A 172 10.07 -5.72 14.33
C ASN A 172 8.90 -6.17 15.21
N SER A 173 9.01 -6.02 16.53
CA SER A 173 7.95 -6.41 17.49
C SER A 173 6.94 -5.31 17.78
N GLY A 174 7.09 -4.12 17.20
CA GLY A 174 6.23 -2.95 17.44
C GLY A 174 6.53 -2.23 18.76
N TYR A 175 6.64 -2.97 19.86
CA TYR A 175 6.86 -2.42 21.21
C TYR A 175 8.10 -3.03 21.89
N PRO A 176 8.74 -2.31 22.84
CA PRO A 176 9.77 -2.90 23.68
C PRO A 176 9.13 -3.88 24.68
N ASN A 177 9.86 -4.93 25.03
CA ASN A 177 9.46 -5.92 26.02
C ASN A 177 10.70 -6.68 26.53
N ASP A 178 10.74 -7.03 27.81
CA ASP A 178 11.84 -7.82 28.35
C ASP A 178 11.61 -9.34 28.22
N ASP A 179 10.37 -9.77 27.91
CA ASP A 179 10.07 -11.17 27.61
C ASP A 179 10.51 -11.53 26.19
N PHE A 180 11.52 -12.38 26.09
CA PHE A 180 11.99 -12.92 24.82
C PHE A 180 10.87 -13.58 23.99
N ASN A 181 9.91 -14.26 24.63
CA ASN A 181 8.84 -14.96 23.91
C ASN A 181 7.92 -13.99 23.17
N PHE A 182 7.80 -12.74 23.64
CA PHE A 182 7.08 -11.69 22.92
C PHE A 182 7.74 -11.39 21.57
N HIS A 183 9.06 -11.26 21.54
CA HIS A 183 9.81 -11.01 20.31
C HIS A 183 9.85 -12.23 19.40
N ASP A 184 9.93 -13.43 19.97
CA ASP A 184 9.85 -14.68 19.21
C ASP A 184 8.49 -14.84 18.53
N ALA A 185 7.40 -14.59 19.24
CA ALA A 185 6.06 -14.62 18.67
C ALA A 185 5.87 -13.56 17.58
N ALA A 186 6.46 -12.37 17.74
CA ALA A 186 6.42 -11.32 16.72
C ALA A 186 7.22 -11.71 15.46
N ALA A 187 8.43 -12.25 15.62
CA ALA A 187 9.24 -12.74 14.50
C ALA A 187 8.54 -13.92 13.78
N LYS A 188 7.96 -14.86 14.53
CA LYS A 188 7.17 -15.97 13.96
C LYS A 188 5.99 -15.46 13.15
N ARG A 189 5.27 -14.46 13.66
CA ARG A 189 4.18 -13.79 12.93
C ARG A 189 4.71 -13.16 11.64
N GLN A 190 5.76 -12.34 11.72
CA GLN A 190 6.38 -11.70 10.56
C GLN A 190 6.78 -12.71 9.47
N VAL A 191 7.40 -13.82 9.86
CA VAL A 191 7.76 -14.89 8.93
C VAL A 191 6.52 -15.50 8.29
N THR A 192 5.50 -15.83 9.08
CA THR A 192 4.23 -16.39 8.60
C THR A 192 3.56 -15.46 7.57
N TYR A 193 3.48 -14.17 7.86
CA TYR A 193 2.85 -13.16 7.00
C TYR A 193 3.61 -12.93 5.68
N LYS A 194 4.94 -13.05 5.68
CA LYS A 194 5.80 -12.62 4.57
C LYS A 194 6.45 -13.76 3.79
N THR A 195 6.21 -15.01 4.20
CA THR A 195 6.71 -16.16 3.45
C THR A 195 6.07 -16.25 2.06
N THR A 196 4.82 -15.85 1.87
CA THR A 196 4.19 -15.79 0.54
C THR A 196 4.93 -14.82 -0.38
N TYR A 197 5.29 -13.64 0.13
CA TYR A 197 6.16 -12.70 -0.60
C TYR A 197 7.52 -13.32 -0.95
N ALA A 198 8.17 -14.00 -0.01
CA ALA A 198 9.45 -14.67 -0.26
C ALA A 198 9.35 -15.82 -1.27
N GLN A 199 8.24 -16.58 -1.25
CA GLN A 199 7.91 -17.60 -2.24
C GLN A 199 7.72 -17.00 -3.62
N ASP A 200 6.96 -15.91 -3.72
CA ASP A 200 6.73 -15.19 -4.98
C ASP A 200 8.00 -14.57 -5.57
N LEU A 201 8.92 -14.14 -4.70
CA LEU A 201 10.26 -13.67 -5.07
C LEU A 201 11.25 -14.82 -5.30
N GLY A 202 10.88 -16.06 -4.97
CA GLY A 202 11.72 -17.25 -5.10
C GLY A 202 13.03 -17.18 -4.30
N CYS A 203 13.02 -16.54 -3.13
CA CYS A 203 14.20 -16.35 -2.27
C CYS A 203 14.05 -17.11 -0.95
N PRO A 204 15.11 -17.82 -0.48
CA PRO A 204 15.21 -18.16 0.94
C PRO A 204 15.04 -16.91 1.80
N TYR A 205 14.41 -17.04 2.96
CA TYR A 205 14.03 -15.91 3.79
C TYR A 205 14.48 -16.08 5.23
N LEU A 206 15.20 -15.08 5.74
CA LEU A 206 15.76 -15.05 7.09
C LEU A 206 15.17 -13.90 7.90
N VAL A 207 14.70 -14.22 9.12
CA VAL A 207 14.28 -13.23 10.12
C VAL A 207 14.98 -13.53 11.45
N PRO A 208 15.87 -12.65 11.95
CA PRO A 208 16.46 -12.81 13.28
C PRO A 208 15.40 -12.64 14.37
N VAL A 209 15.67 -13.10 15.58
CA VAL A 209 14.80 -12.86 16.76
C VAL A 209 15.57 -12.05 17.79
N PHE A 210 15.96 -10.82 17.43
CA PHE A 210 16.62 -9.93 18.38
C PHE A 210 15.60 -9.41 19.41
N PRO A 211 15.91 -9.47 20.71
CA PRO A 211 15.11 -8.80 21.74
C PRO A 211 15.13 -7.29 21.56
N ARG A 212 14.10 -6.61 22.06
CA ARG A 212 14.03 -5.15 22.15
C ARG A 212 13.64 -4.76 23.58
N PRO A 213 14.61 -4.54 24.48
CA PRO A 213 14.34 -3.90 25.77
C PRO A 213 13.89 -2.44 25.56
N ASN A 214 13.48 -1.75 26.64
CA ASN A 214 13.12 -0.33 26.56
C ASN A 214 14.27 0.53 25.99
N THR A 215 15.51 0.23 26.38
CA THR A 215 16.72 0.79 25.78
C THR A 215 17.81 -0.27 25.69
N PRO A 216 18.53 -0.39 24.56
CA PRO A 216 18.42 0.42 23.35
C PRO A 216 17.32 -0.03 22.37
N TYR A 217 17.00 0.78 21.37
CA TYR A 217 16.04 0.41 20.32
C TYR A 217 16.70 -0.49 19.26
N THR A 218 16.95 -1.74 19.63
CA THR A 218 17.62 -2.78 18.82
C THR A 218 16.99 -2.96 17.44
N HIS A 219 15.65 -2.96 17.34
CA HIS A 219 14.93 -3.13 16.07
C HIS A 219 15.09 -1.96 15.12
N ALA A 220 15.59 -0.81 15.59
CA ALA A 220 15.97 0.32 14.75
C ALA A 220 17.47 0.36 14.47
N LEU A 221 18.30 -0.45 15.15
CA LEU A 221 19.76 -0.33 15.15
C LEU A 221 20.21 1.09 15.53
N ASP A 222 19.62 1.68 16.57
CA ASP A 222 19.93 3.04 16.99
C ASP A 222 21.35 3.18 17.59
N ARG A 223 21.69 4.40 18.01
CA ARG A 223 22.99 4.69 18.64
C ARG A 223 23.22 3.83 19.88
N GLY A 224 22.20 3.70 20.73
CA GLY A 224 22.28 2.86 21.93
C GLY A 224 22.59 1.42 21.58
N THR A 225 22.10 0.91 20.46
CA THR A 225 22.33 -0.46 19.99
C THR A 225 23.78 -0.71 19.62
N LEU A 226 24.49 0.28 19.06
CA LEU A 226 25.93 0.13 18.79
C LEU A 226 26.80 0.27 20.05
N LEU A 227 26.33 1.00 21.06
CA LEU A 227 27.07 1.28 22.29
C LEU A 227 26.82 0.26 23.41
N THR A 228 25.69 -0.46 23.36
CA THR A 228 25.25 -1.33 24.44
C THR A 228 26.28 -2.40 24.81
N LYS A 229 26.34 -2.70 26.10
CA LYS A 229 27.09 -3.81 26.70
C LYS A 229 26.15 -4.84 27.34
N LEU A 230 24.86 -4.78 27.02
CA LEU A 230 23.89 -5.77 27.47
C LEU A 230 24.26 -7.13 26.86
N PRO A 231 24.46 -8.18 27.67
CA PRO A 231 24.89 -9.48 27.19
C PRO A 231 24.00 -10.03 26.07
N GLY A 232 24.63 -10.39 24.96
CA GLY A 232 23.96 -10.93 23.77
C GLY A 232 23.39 -9.88 22.83
N LEU A 233 23.34 -8.59 23.20
CA LEU A 233 22.89 -7.49 22.34
C LEU A 233 24.05 -6.66 21.79
N GLU A 234 25.29 -6.98 22.14
CA GLU A 234 26.44 -6.29 21.59
C GLU A 234 26.53 -6.55 20.09
N ARG A 235 26.63 -5.46 19.32
CA ARG A 235 26.89 -5.51 17.87
C ARG A 235 25.97 -6.50 17.13
N ILE A 236 24.65 -6.39 17.35
CA ILE A 236 23.67 -7.24 16.65
C ILE A 236 23.74 -7.12 15.12
N ASP A 237 24.32 -6.03 14.60
CA ASP A 237 24.68 -5.91 13.18
C ASP A 237 25.69 -7.00 12.75
N LEU A 238 26.72 -7.27 13.56
CA LEU A 238 27.67 -8.35 13.31
C LEU A 238 27.05 -9.72 13.54
N GLN A 239 26.17 -9.87 14.53
CA GLN A 239 25.45 -11.11 14.75
C GLN A 239 24.54 -11.45 13.55
N LEU A 240 23.88 -10.46 12.95
CA LEU A 240 23.09 -10.67 11.74
C LEU A 240 23.96 -11.16 10.56
N LEU A 241 25.18 -10.63 10.40
CA LEU A 241 26.12 -11.16 9.41
C LEU A 241 26.46 -12.63 9.66
N LYS A 242 26.64 -13.02 10.92
CA LYS A 242 26.89 -14.42 11.29
C LYS A 242 25.68 -15.32 11.07
N MET A 243 24.46 -14.84 11.31
CA MET A 243 23.24 -15.56 10.96
C MET A 243 23.09 -15.74 9.44
N ILE A 244 23.44 -14.73 8.64
CA ILE A 244 23.47 -14.83 7.17
C ILE A 244 24.48 -15.89 6.72
N ASP A 245 25.66 -15.92 7.32
CA ASP A 245 26.70 -16.90 7.00
C ASP A 245 26.25 -18.33 7.40
N ASP A 246 25.66 -18.53 8.59
CA ASP A 246 25.10 -19.83 9.02
C ASP A 246 23.93 -20.28 8.13
N ALA A 247 23.05 -19.36 7.73
CA ALA A 247 21.97 -19.67 6.81
C ALA A 247 22.49 -20.09 5.43
N ARG A 248 23.55 -19.43 4.91
CA ARG A 248 24.20 -19.82 3.67
C ARG A 248 24.75 -21.25 3.74
N GLU A 249 25.43 -21.61 4.83
CA GLU A 249 25.93 -22.97 5.06
C GLU A 249 24.81 -24.01 5.08
N ARG A 250 23.71 -23.72 5.78
CA ARG A 250 22.53 -24.60 5.85
C ARG A 250 21.85 -24.78 4.50
N LEU A 251 21.73 -23.70 3.73
CA LEU A 251 21.18 -23.74 2.37
C LEU A 251 22.09 -24.54 1.44
N ALA A 252 23.41 -24.35 1.53
CA ALA A 252 24.39 -25.12 0.75
C ALA A 252 24.32 -26.62 1.07
N ALA A 253 24.12 -27.00 2.34
CA ALA A 253 23.90 -28.40 2.73
C ALA A 253 22.60 -29.00 2.13
N LYS A 254 21.63 -28.16 1.78
CA LYS A 254 20.41 -28.54 1.04
C LYS A 254 20.59 -28.44 -0.50
N GLY A 255 21.81 -28.23 -1.00
CA GLY A 255 22.10 -28.07 -2.42
C GLY A 255 21.74 -26.70 -3.00
N ILE A 256 21.46 -25.71 -2.16
CA ILE A 256 21.07 -24.35 -2.57
C ILE A 256 22.25 -23.41 -2.36
N SER A 257 22.95 -23.07 -3.45
CA SER A 257 23.99 -22.05 -3.43
C SER A 257 23.37 -20.66 -3.57
N VAL A 258 23.49 -19.83 -2.54
CA VAL A 258 23.02 -18.43 -2.55
C VAL A 258 24.18 -17.45 -2.68
N ASP A 259 23.89 -16.27 -3.24
CA ASP A 259 24.84 -15.17 -3.39
C ASP A 259 25.54 -14.80 -2.05
N SER A 260 26.78 -14.33 -2.17
CA SER A 260 27.55 -13.75 -1.07
C SER A 260 26.87 -12.54 -0.41
N LYS A 261 26.11 -11.78 -1.20
CA LYS A 261 25.33 -10.61 -0.79
C LYS A 261 23.84 -10.96 -0.67
N VAL A 262 23.13 -10.20 0.18
CA VAL A 262 21.71 -10.46 0.48
C VAL A 262 20.80 -9.37 -0.07
N PHE A 263 19.53 -9.71 -0.30
CA PHE A 263 18.47 -8.72 -0.37
C PHE A 263 18.05 -8.33 1.05
N LEU A 264 17.96 -7.03 1.32
CA LEU A 264 17.44 -6.53 2.59
C LEU A 264 16.08 -5.88 2.39
N TRP A 265 15.12 -6.28 3.20
CA TRP A 265 13.83 -5.60 3.30
C TRP A 265 13.60 -5.19 4.74
N GLY A 266 12.98 -4.03 4.96
CA GLY A 266 12.59 -3.57 6.30
C GLY A 266 11.43 -2.59 6.22
N PHE A 267 10.60 -2.56 7.25
CA PHE A 267 9.48 -1.63 7.37
C PHE A 267 9.39 -1.06 8.79
N SER A 268 9.12 0.24 8.91
CA SER A 268 9.07 0.92 10.21
C SER A 268 10.43 0.82 10.93
N ALA A 269 10.48 0.36 12.18
CA ALA A 269 11.73 0.16 12.92
C ALA A 269 12.75 -0.70 12.15
N SER A 270 12.33 -1.85 11.57
CA SER A 270 13.25 -2.66 10.76
C SER A 270 13.66 -1.97 9.46
N GLY A 271 12.90 -1.00 8.97
CA GLY A 271 13.31 -0.08 7.90
C GLY A 271 14.46 0.83 8.34
N GLN A 272 14.39 1.39 9.56
CA GLN A 272 15.51 2.13 10.15
C GLN A 272 16.74 1.22 10.31
N PHE A 273 16.56 0.00 10.82
CA PHE A 273 17.63 -1.00 10.92
C PHE A 273 18.30 -1.23 9.57
N VAL A 274 17.52 -1.55 8.53
CA VAL A 274 18.06 -1.81 7.19
C VAL A 274 18.80 -0.60 6.65
N SER A 275 18.25 0.62 6.81
CA SER A 275 18.93 1.85 6.36
C SER A 275 20.32 2.00 7.00
N ARG A 276 20.45 1.72 8.29
CA ARG A 276 21.70 1.82 9.06
C ARG A 276 22.65 0.66 8.77
N PHE A 277 22.11 -0.54 8.64
CA PHE A 277 22.89 -1.74 8.29
C PHE A 277 23.58 -1.58 6.94
N VAL A 278 22.89 -1.02 5.94
CA VAL A 278 23.47 -0.71 4.62
C VAL A 278 24.65 0.26 4.73
N MET A 279 24.61 1.25 5.63
CA MET A 279 25.72 2.19 5.82
C MET A 279 26.95 1.52 6.45
N ILE A 280 26.74 0.56 7.36
CA ILE A 280 27.83 -0.14 8.07
C ILE A 280 28.43 -1.25 7.21
N HIS A 281 27.59 -1.99 6.47
CA HIS A 281 27.95 -3.21 5.74
C HIS A 281 27.53 -3.19 4.26
N PRO A 282 27.85 -2.13 3.47
CA PRO A 282 27.40 -2.04 2.07
C PRO A 282 27.96 -3.18 1.20
N ASP A 283 29.11 -3.74 1.57
CA ASP A 283 29.75 -4.87 0.91
C ASP A 283 28.97 -6.19 1.03
N ARG A 284 28.00 -6.26 1.96
CA ARG A 284 27.17 -7.44 2.21
C ARG A 284 25.78 -7.36 1.59
N VAL A 285 25.43 -6.23 0.96
CA VAL A 285 24.09 -5.94 0.47
C VAL A 285 24.06 -5.94 -1.04
N LYS A 286 23.13 -6.72 -1.61
CA LYS A 286 22.89 -6.79 -3.05
C LYS A 286 21.90 -5.74 -3.53
N ALA A 287 20.83 -5.54 -2.77
CA ALA A 287 19.86 -4.46 -2.91
C ALA A 287 19.07 -4.32 -1.59
N ALA A 288 18.59 -3.11 -1.28
CA ALA A 288 17.73 -2.92 -0.10
C ALA A 288 16.48 -2.07 -0.38
N SER A 289 15.37 -2.53 0.19
CA SER A 289 14.07 -1.85 0.16
C SER A 289 13.67 -1.46 1.56
N ILE A 290 13.46 -0.17 1.81
CA ILE A 290 13.22 0.41 3.13
C ILE A 290 11.87 1.13 3.12
N GLY A 291 10.91 0.61 3.87
CA GLY A 291 9.57 1.21 3.96
C GLY A 291 9.34 1.98 5.26
N SER A 292 8.76 3.17 5.14
CA SER A 292 8.34 4.06 6.24
C SER A 292 9.30 4.07 7.44
N PRO A 293 10.59 4.43 7.28
CA PRO A 293 11.58 4.32 8.35
C PRO A 293 11.44 5.40 9.44
N GLY A 294 10.29 5.48 10.12
CA GLY A 294 10.02 6.41 11.24
C GLY A 294 10.47 7.85 10.96
N TYR A 295 11.15 8.47 11.93
CA TYR A 295 11.73 9.83 11.80
C TYR A 295 12.67 10.05 10.59
N GLY A 296 13.08 8.98 9.92
CA GLY A 296 13.77 9.00 8.63
C GLY A 296 14.82 7.90 8.51
N PRO A 297 15.30 7.66 7.28
CA PRO A 297 16.50 6.85 7.08
C PRO A 297 17.74 7.61 7.60
N ILE A 298 18.81 6.88 7.90
CA ILE A 298 20.14 7.50 8.08
C ILE A 298 20.57 8.19 6.77
N VAL A 299 21.26 9.33 6.84
CA VAL A 299 21.87 9.99 5.67
C VAL A 299 23.35 9.60 5.50
N PRO A 300 23.83 9.42 4.26
CA PRO A 300 25.21 9.01 3.97
C PRO A 300 26.22 10.18 4.05
N VAL A 301 26.03 11.12 4.97
CA VAL A 301 26.89 12.31 5.13
C VAL A 301 27.31 12.54 6.57
N ALA A 302 28.56 12.94 6.76
CA ALA A 302 29.10 13.32 8.09
C ALA A 302 28.70 14.75 8.48
N GLN A 303 28.43 15.61 7.50
CA GLN A 303 28.00 16.98 7.70
C GLN A 303 26.88 17.32 6.71
N TRP A 304 25.90 18.10 7.17
CA TRP A 304 24.82 18.61 6.34
C TRP A 304 24.46 20.03 6.78
N LYS A 305 24.32 20.95 5.82
CA LYS A 305 24.04 22.38 6.08
C LYS A 305 24.93 23.00 7.19
N GLY A 306 26.22 22.67 7.18
CA GLY A 306 27.21 23.18 8.14
C GLY A 306 27.17 22.56 9.54
N LYS A 307 26.33 21.56 9.80
CA LYS A 307 26.26 20.84 11.08
C LYS A 307 26.81 19.42 10.94
N ALA A 308 27.50 18.93 11.96
CA ALA A 308 27.85 17.51 12.05
C ALA A 308 26.59 16.67 12.24
N VAL A 309 26.52 15.53 11.56
CA VAL A 309 25.37 14.62 11.61
C VAL A 309 25.82 13.28 12.18
N PRO A 310 25.83 13.11 13.52
CA PRO A 310 26.28 11.88 14.16
C PRO A 310 25.34 10.71 13.89
N TYR A 311 25.83 9.52 14.17
CA TYR A 311 25.01 8.32 14.21
C TYR A 311 23.98 8.45 15.33
N HIS A 312 22.69 8.20 15.08
CA HIS A 312 22.16 7.37 13.99
C HIS A 312 21.47 8.13 12.85
N THR A 313 21.54 9.46 12.85
CA THR A 313 20.97 10.33 11.81
C THR A 313 21.88 10.42 10.59
N GLY A 314 23.18 10.50 10.80
CA GLY A 314 24.21 10.53 9.76
C GLY A 314 25.39 9.63 10.11
N ILE A 315 26.55 9.89 9.51
CA ILE A 315 27.73 9.00 9.63
C ILE A 315 28.94 9.66 10.29
N ALA A 316 28.80 10.83 10.94
CA ALA A 316 29.93 11.64 11.40
C ALA A 316 30.90 10.91 12.35
N ASP A 317 30.37 10.05 13.22
CA ASP A 317 31.15 9.27 14.19
C ASP A 317 31.03 7.74 13.98
N LEU A 318 30.57 7.32 12.80
CA LEU A 318 30.34 5.90 12.48
C LEU A 318 31.60 5.05 12.63
N GLN A 319 32.76 5.58 12.23
CA GLN A 319 34.04 4.89 12.36
C GLN A 319 34.40 4.62 13.82
N SER A 320 34.19 5.59 14.70
CA SER A 320 34.45 5.45 16.14
C SER A 320 33.54 4.41 16.79
N LEU A 321 32.30 4.31 16.33
CA LEU A 321 31.32 3.35 16.87
C LEU A 321 31.53 1.92 16.37
N THR A 322 31.94 1.75 15.11
CA THR A 322 31.95 0.44 14.45
C THR A 322 33.36 -0.13 14.26
N GLY A 323 34.39 0.71 14.35
CA GLY A 323 35.77 0.41 13.97
C GLY A 323 36.03 0.42 12.46
N LYS A 324 35.02 0.73 11.63
CA LYS A 324 35.09 0.69 10.17
C LYS A 324 34.69 2.05 9.59
N ALA A 325 35.52 2.60 8.71
CA ALA A 325 35.17 3.80 7.97
C ALA A 325 34.02 3.54 6.99
N PHE A 326 33.18 4.54 6.74
CA PHE A 326 32.11 4.44 5.75
C PHE A 326 32.68 4.23 4.35
N ASP A 327 32.33 3.11 3.72
CA ASP A 327 32.74 2.78 2.37
C ASP A 327 31.75 3.38 1.36
N LEU A 328 32.00 4.64 0.98
CA LEU A 328 31.16 5.38 0.04
C LEU A 328 31.10 4.71 -1.35
N GLU A 329 32.20 4.12 -1.81
CA GLU A 329 32.27 3.48 -3.13
C GLU A 329 31.49 2.17 -3.17
N ALA A 330 31.52 1.38 -2.10
CA ALA A 330 30.64 0.23 -1.97
C ALA A 330 29.18 0.66 -1.84
N PHE A 331 28.90 1.68 -1.02
CA PHE A 331 27.54 2.19 -0.81
C PHE A 331 26.88 2.68 -2.10
N ARG A 332 27.60 3.46 -2.93
CA ARG A 332 27.11 3.95 -4.24
C ARG A 332 26.64 2.83 -5.17
N LYS A 333 27.18 1.62 -5.01
CA LYS A 333 26.85 0.44 -5.83
C LYS A 333 25.67 -0.35 -5.30
N VAL A 334 25.16 -0.04 -4.11
CA VAL A 334 23.99 -0.71 -3.53
C VAL A 334 22.73 -0.06 -4.14
N PRO A 335 21.92 -0.79 -4.92
CA PRO A 335 20.60 -0.33 -5.32
C PRO A 335 19.74 -0.17 -4.06
N LEU A 336 19.15 1.01 -3.90
CA LEU A 336 18.32 1.36 -2.75
C LEU A 336 16.99 1.93 -3.21
N GLN A 337 15.92 1.51 -2.54
CA GLN A 337 14.66 2.20 -2.58
C GLN A 337 14.15 2.47 -1.17
N ILE A 338 13.66 3.68 -0.96
CA ILE A 338 13.07 4.14 0.28
C ILE A 338 11.67 4.66 -0.06
N TYR A 339 10.65 4.12 0.60
CA TYR A 339 9.27 4.50 0.33
C TYR A 339 8.49 4.87 1.59
N ILE A 340 7.46 5.70 1.42
CA ILE A 340 6.55 6.11 2.50
C ILE A 340 5.16 6.43 1.94
N GLY A 341 4.14 6.42 2.80
CA GLY A 341 2.82 6.92 2.46
C GLY A 341 2.67 8.42 2.73
N ASP A 342 1.90 9.14 1.92
CA ASP A 342 1.64 10.58 2.12
C ASP A 342 0.67 10.86 3.29
N MET A 343 0.01 9.84 3.83
CA MET A 343 -0.83 9.90 5.03
C MET A 343 -0.16 9.24 6.24
N ASP A 344 1.12 8.89 6.14
CA ASP A 344 1.85 8.24 7.23
C ASP A 344 2.26 9.26 8.31
N THR A 345 1.47 9.30 9.38
CA THR A 345 1.69 10.14 10.58
C THR A 345 2.35 9.38 11.72
N ASN A 346 2.80 8.13 11.50
CA ASN A 346 3.46 7.34 12.54
C ASN A 346 4.92 7.78 12.74
N ILE A 347 5.07 9.06 13.06
CA ILE A 347 6.26 9.60 13.69
C ILE A 347 6.32 8.89 15.04
N VAL A 348 6.96 7.72 15.12
CA VAL A 348 7.11 6.96 16.36
C VAL A 348 7.79 7.88 17.36
N PRO A 349 7.05 8.49 18.32
CA PRO A 349 7.66 9.33 19.33
C PRO A 349 8.56 8.37 20.09
N TRP A 350 9.85 8.67 20.14
CA TRP A 350 10.83 7.83 20.82
C TRP A 350 10.45 7.78 22.30
N TYR A 351 9.60 6.82 22.69
CA TYR A 351 9.03 6.76 24.02
C TYR A 351 10.05 6.39 25.10
N ASP A 352 11.31 6.14 24.76
CA ASP A 352 12.30 5.72 25.75
C ASP A 352 13.71 6.26 25.46
N ALA A 353 14.26 6.91 26.51
CA ALA A 353 15.68 7.11 26.81
C ALA A 353 16.48 8.23 26.08
N GLY A 354 16.09 9.51 26.25
CA GLY A 354 17.06 10.62 26.23
C GLY A 354 17.65 11.01 24.87
N ILE A 355 16.82 10.99 23.81
CA ILE A 355 17.21 11.23 22.40
C ILE A 355 16.77 12.63 21.91
N ASP A 356 16.40 13.55 22.81
CA ASP A 356 15.91 14.89 22.46
C ASP A 356 16.82 15.63 21.47
N ALA A 357 18.13 15.45 21.60
CA ALA A 357 19.12 16.06 20.71
C ALA A 357 19.07 15.52 19.27
N ASP A 358 18.86 14.22 19.06
CA ASP A 358 18.78 13.66 17.70
C ASP A 358 17.46 14.04 17.04
N VAL A 359 16.35 14.04 17.79
CA VAL A 359 15.06 14.52 17.28
C VAL A 359 15.15 15.99 16.90
N ALA A 360 15.71 16.83 17.78
CA ALA A 360 15.92 18.25 17.48
C ALA A 360 16.82 18.45 16.26
N LEU A 361 17.88 17.65 16.10
CA LEU A 361 18.75 17.68 14.94
C LEU A 361 18.01 17.27 13.65
N ILE A 362 17.20 16.20 13.70
CA ILE A 362 16.39 15.76 12.57
C ILE A 362 15.39 16.83 12.18
N GLU A 363 14.69 17.45 13.14
CA GLU A 363 13.74 18.52 12.85
C GLU A 363 14.42 19.75 12.25
N ASP A 364 15.57 20.15 12.79
CA ASP A 364 16.36 21.28 12.28
C ASP A 364 16.90 21.05 10.86
N LEU A 365 17.46 19.86 10.57
CA LEU A 365 18.11 19.57 9.30
C LEU A 365 17.15 19.04 8.22
N PHE A 366 16.21 18.20 8.62
CA PHE A 366 15.37 17.38 7.74
C PHE A 366 13.86 17.51 8.02
N GLY A 367 13.44 18.32 9.00
CA GLY A 367 12.03 18.54 9.33
C GLY A 367 11.20 19.06 8.15
N GLY A 368 9.87 18.98 8.25
CA GLY A 368 8.97 19.12 7.11
C GLY A 368 7.78 20.06 7.26
N GLY A 369 7.57 20.63 8.45
CA GLY A 369 6.47 21.58 8.72
C GLY A 369 5.07 20.95 8.82
N GLY A 370 4.91 19.64 8.62
CA GLY A 370 3.63 18.91 8.78
C GLY A 370 3.77 17.61 9.59
N PRO A 371 2.63 17.05 10.08
CA PRO A 371 2.62 15.85 10.91
C PRO A 371 2.90 14.55 10.12
N GLU A 372 2.80 14.58 8.79
CA GLU A 372 3.12 13.42 7.96
C GLU A 372 4.63 13.32 7.69
N MET A 373 5.15 12.10 7.75
CA MET A 373 6.59 11.86 7.64
C MET A 373 7.16 12.19 6.24
N PHE A 374 6.34 12.12 5.19
CA PHE A 374 6.78 12.38 3.82
C PHE A 374 7.30 13.81 3.62
N TRP A 375 6.88 14.78 4.45
CA TRP A 375 7.37 16.17 4.35
C TRP A 375 8.90 16.28 4.49
N ARG A 376 9.53 15.30 5.13
CA ARG A 376 10.99 15.21 5.30
C ARG A 376 11.71 14.60 4.08
N PHE A 377 11.00 13.83 3.24
CA PHE A 377 11.62 12.96 2.22
C PHE A 377 12.46 13.71 1.19
N ALA A 378 12.01 14.87 0.72
CA ALA A 378 12.77 15.68 -0.24
C ALA A 378 14.16 16.03 0.31
N LYS A 379 14.26 16.39 1.59
CA LYS A 379 15.53 16.77 2.25
C LYS A 379 16.45 15.56 2.45
N TYR A 380 15.88 14.41 2.82
CA TYR A 380 16.64 13.15 2.87
C TYR A 380 17.16 12.76 1.49
N GLU A 381 16.33 12.89 0.45
CA GLU A 381 16.72 12.60 -0.92
C GLU A 381 17.90 13.47 -1.38
N ALA A 382 17.91 14.78 -1.09
CA ALA A 382 19.08 15.62 -1.38
C ALA A 382 20.37 15.11 -0.73
N ALA A 383 20.32 14.62 0.51
CA ALA A 383 21.52 14.13 1.19
C ALA A 383 22.08 12.89 0.48
N TYR A 384 21.21 12.00 -0.01
CA TYR A 384 21.61 10.85 -0.81
C TYR A 384 22.14 11.26 -2.20
N LEU A 385 21.47 12.20 -2.88
CA LEU A 385 21.92 12.74 -4.18
C LEU A 385 23.29 13.43 -4.06
N SER A 386 23.56 14.13 -2.96
CA SER A 386 24.81 14.87 -2.74
C SER A 386 26.06 13.98 -2.74
N VAL A 387 25.89 12.70 -2.43
CA VAL A 387 26.99 11.72 -2.47
C VAL A 387 26.94 10.85 -3.72
N GLY A 388 26.09 11.16 -4.72
CA GLY A 388 25.95 10.36 -5.93
C GLY A 388 25.27 9.01 -5.70
N SER A 389 24.46 8.88 -4.64
CA SER A 389 23.64 7.68 -4.43
C SER A 389 22.55 7.58 -5.49
N SER A 390 22.29 6.37 -5.95
CA SER A 390 21.23 6.06 -6.90
C SER A 390 19.91 5.68 -6.19
N CYS A 391 19.77 6.04 -4.91
CA CYS A 391 18.63 5.70 -4.07
C CYS A 391 17.34 6.34 -4.58
N GLN A 392 16.27 5.56 -4.70
CA GLN A 392 14.96 6.07 -5.06
C GLN A 392 14.15 6.43 -3.83
N PHE A 393 13.68 7.66 -3.73
CA PHE A 393 12.70 8.09 -2.73
C PHE A 393 11.31 8.15 -3.35
N VAL A 394 10.38 7.34 -2.88
CA VAL A 394 9.02 7.23 -3.43
C VAL A 394 7.97 7.50 -2.37
N VAL A 395 6.99 8.34 -2.69
CA VAL A 395 5.83 8.62 -1.84
C VAL A 395 4.60 8.00 -2.49
N PHE A 396 3.83 7.23 -1.72
CA PHE A 396 2.60 6.58 -2.17
C PHE A 396 1.37 7.38 -1.71
N PRO A 397 0.52 7.85 -2.64
CA PRO A 397 -0.65 8.65 -2.32
C PRO A 397 -1.73 7.82 -1.64
N GLY A 398 -2.36 8.38 -0.61
CA GLY A 398 -3.41 7.74 0.20
C GLY A 398 -2.92 6.64 1.14
N LEU A 399 -1.62 6.34 1.15
CA LEU A 399 -1.07 5.27 1.98
C LEU A 399 -0.76 5.81 3.39
N MET A 400 -1.23 5.11 4.42
CA MET A 400 -0.91 5.39 5.83
C MET A 400 0.40 4.69 6.23
N HIS A 401 0.60 4.40 7.52
CA HIS A 401 1.71 3.56 8.00
C HIS A 401 1.54 2.09 7.64
N ASN A 402 1.59 1.79 6.34
CA ASN A 402 1.40 0.45 5.81
C ASN A 402 2.40 0.15 4.68
N TRP A 403 2.53 -1.12 4.32
CA TRP A 403 3.42 -1.54 3.24
C TRP A 403 2.96 -0.97 1.89
N ALA A 404 3.92 -0.60 1.05
CA ALA A 404 3.67 -0.37 -0.35
C ALA A 404 3.21 -1.68 -1.03
N ASP A 405 2.63 -1.55 -2.22
CA ASP A 405 2.16 -2.69 -3.00
C ASP A 405 3.32 -3.69 -3.25
N TRP A 406 3.10 -4.97 -2.94
CA TRP A 406 4.13 -6.02 -3.06
C TRP A 406 4.78 -6.12 -4.45
N PRO A 407 4.07 -5.91 -5.58
CA PRO A 407 4.68 -5.85 -6.90
C PRO A 407 5.79 -4.80 -7.01
N TYR A 408 5.66 -3.64 -6.36
CA TYR A 408 6.67 -2.58 -6.43
C TYR A 408 8.01 -3.03 -5.83
N THR A 409 7.98 -3.60 -4.61
CA THR A 409 9.21 -4.08 -3.96
C THR A 409 9.75 -5.34 -4.63
N LYS A 410 8.87 -6.21 -5.12
CA LYS A 410 9.25 -7.41 -5.87
C LYS A 410 9.99 -7.05 -7.16
N GLU A 411 9.45 -6.14 -7.97
CA GLU A 411 10.10 -5.70 -9.21
C GLU A 411 11.51 -5.15 -8.94
N PHE A 412 11.64 -4.31 -7.91
CA PHE A 412 12.93 -3.77 -7.50
C PHE A 412 13.97 -4.86 -7.20
N PHE A 413 13.62 -5.87 -6.39
CA PHE A 413 14.55 -6.96 -6.10
C PHE A 413 14.84 -7.82 -7.33
N GLU A 414 13.83 -8.12 -8.14
CA GLU A 414 14.00 -8.95 -9.34
C GLU A 414 14.95 -8.33 -10.35
N ARG A 415 14.86 -7.01 -10.55
CA ARG A 415 15.79 -6.28 -11.44
C ARG A 415 17.22 -6.32 -10.94
N ASN A 416 17.43 -6.33 -9.62
CA ASN A 416 18.75 -6.31 -8.99
C ASN A 416 19.27 -7.71 -8.62
N ARG A 417 18.62 -8.79 -9.09
CA ARG A 417 19.01 -10.18 -8.81
C ARG A 417 20.31 -10.60 -9.47
N VAL A 418 20.59 -10.14 -10.68
CA VAL A 418 21.79 -10.53 -11.43
C VAL A 418 22.89 -9.51 -11.21
N ALA A 419 22.70 -8.31 -11.75
CA ALA A 419 23.59 -7.17 -11.61
C ALA A 419 22.78 -5.94 -11.21
N ALA A 420 23.42 -4.99 -10.53
CA ALA A 420 22.84 -3.69 -10.27
C ALA A 420 22.42 -3.06 -11.61
N GLN A 421 21.14 -2.69 -11.70
CA GLN A 421 20.59 -2.00 -12.86
C GLN A 421 20.57 -0.49 -12.58
N PRO A 422 20.47 0.35 -13.63
CA PRO A 422 20.08 1.74 -13.43
C PRO A 422 18.83 1.80 -12.53
N PRO A 423 18.73 2.80 -11.63
CA PRO A 423 17.56 2.97 -10.79
C PRO A 423 16.30 2.92 -11.63
N LEU A 424 15.25 2.30 -11.08
CA LEU A 424 13.94 2.41 -11.69
C LEU A 424 13.59 3.90 -11.82
N ALA A 425 12.80 4.26 -12.83
CA ALA A 425 12.13 5.54 -12.77
C ALA A 425 11.19 5.49 -11.56
N LYS A 426 11.15 6.56 -10.77
CA LYS A 426 10.12 6.68 -9.74
C LYS A 426 8.75 6.62 -10.44
N PRO A 427 7.76 5.91 -9.87
CA PRO A 427 6.44 5.87 -10.46
C PRO A 427 5.78 7.26 -10.41
N ASN A 428 5.11 7.65 -11.49
CA ASN A 428 4.35 8.90 -11.56
C ASN A 428 3.04 8.78 -10.77
N GLN A 429 3.13 8.79 -9.45
CA GLN A 429 2.01 8.56 -8.54
C GLN A 429 1.17 9.82 -8.27
N PHE A 430 1.73 11.02 -8.50
CA PHE A 430 1.05 12.28 -8.20
C PHE A 430 0.51 12.92 -9.46
N THR A 431 -0.66 13.56 -9.36
CA THR A 431 -1.20 14.35 -10.45
C THR A 431 -1.60 15.74 -9.95
N LEU A 432 -0.99 16.77 -10.53
CA LEU A 432 -1.34 18.16 -10.33
C LEU A 432 -2.15 18.64 -11.55
N TYR A 433 -3.36 19.16 -11.32
CA TYR A 433 -4.24 19.59 -12.40
C TYR A 433 -4.26 21.10 -12.55
N PHE A 434 -4.36 21.54 -13.81
CA PHE A 434 -4.62 22.93 -14.19
C PHE A 434 -6.05 22.96 -14.74
N PRO A 435 -7.04 23.42 -13.95
CA PRO A 435 -8.45 23.13 -14.19
C PRO A 435 -9.03 23.88 -15.40
N HIS A 436 -8.30 24.87 -15.91
CA HIS A 436 -8.73 25.71 -17.01
C HIS A 436 -7.60 26.04 -17.96
N VAL A 437 -7.86 25.80 -19.24
CA VAL A 437 -7.15 26.37 -20.38
C VAL A 437 -8.17 27.05 -21.28
N ALA A 438 -7.94 28.31 -21.58
CA ALA A 438 -8.63 29.09 -22.60
C ALA A 438 -7.66 29.35 -23.75
N GLY A 439 -7.92 28.74 -24.91
CA GLY A 439 -7.07 28.83 -26.10
C GLY A 439 -7.79 29.35 -27.35
N GLY A 440 -8.95 30.02 -27.20
CA GLY A 440 -9.76 30.53 -28.30
C GLY A 440 -10.48 31.82 -27.95
N GLY A 441 -11.07 32.49 -28.96
CA GLY A 441 -11.89 33.70 -28.74
C GLY A 441 -11.12 34.93 -28.22
N GLY A 442 -9.80 35.02 -28.48
CA GLY A 442 -8.94 36.11 -27.99
C GLY A 442 -8.35 35.88 -26.60
N TRP A 443 -8.67 34.75 -25.96
CA TRP A 443 -8.06 34.36 -24.69
C TRP A 443 -6.70 33.70 -24.89
N GLU A 444 -5.78 34.07 -24.01
CA GLU A 444 -4.48 33.43 -23.82
C GLU A 444 -4.43 32.81 -22.43
N THR A 445 -3.80 31.63 -22.32
CA THR A 445 -3.55 30.98 -21.04
C THR A 445 -2.06 30.73 -20.85
N GLU A 446 -1.53 31.21 -19.73
CA GLU A 446 -0.21 30.90 -19.21
C GLU A 446 -0.34 29.83 -18.12
N ILE A 447 0.58 28.86 -18.13
CA ILE A 447 0.68 27.76 -17.19
C ILE A 447 2.07 27.81 -16.56
N ALA A 448 2.13 27.80 -15.23
CA ALA A 448 3.39 27.66 -14.50
C ALA A 448 3.40 26.37 -13.69
N LEU A 449 4.42 25.55 -13.90
CA LEU A 449 4.76 24.36 -13.13
C LEU A 449 5.96 24.68 -12.25
N LEU A 450 5.87 24.40 -10.95
CA LEU A 450 6.92 24.68 -9.98
C LEU A 450 7.25 23.42 -9.21
N ASN A 451 8.54 23.05 -9.21
CA ASN A 451 9.07 22.09 -8.25
C ASN A 451 9.28 22.80 -6.92
N SER A 452 8.44 22.50 -5.93
CA SER A 452 8.55 23.08 -4.59
C SER A 452 9.52 22.30 -3.68
N SER A 453 10.13 21.23 -4.19
CA SER A 453 11.28 20.59 -3.52
C SER A 453 12.51 21.49 -3.64
N GLU A 454 13.10 21.85 -2.50
CA GLU A 454 14.38 22.57 -2.44
C GLU A 454 15.58 21.67 -2.76
N ALA A 455 15.35 20.37 -2.94
CA ALA A 455 16.36 19.35 -2.70
C ALA A 455 16.45 18.28 -3.81
N ALA A 456 15.35 17.95 -4.48
CA ALA A 456 15.29 16.88 -5.48
C ALA A 456 14.60 17.34 -6.78
N PRO A 457 15.06 16.89 -7.96
CA PRO A 457 14.35 17.15 -9.21
C PRO A 457 13.02 16.40 -9.23
N VAL A 458 12.08 16.91 -10.03
CA VAL A 458 10.79 16.26 -10.27
C VAL A 458 10.65 15.97 -11.75
N SER A 459 10.25 14.75 -12.09
CA SER A 459 10.00 14.32 -13.46
C SER A 459 8.55 13.88 -13.63
N GLY A 460 8.02 14.09 -14.83
CA GLY A 460 6.64 13.74 -15.11
C GLY A 460 6.25 13.96 -16.56
N THR A 461 4.95 13.79 -16.83
CA THR A 461 4.32 14.02 -18.12
C THR A 461 3.19 15.04 -17.96
N LEU A 462 3.28 16.14 -18.70
CA LEU A 462 2.20 17.11 -18.84
C LEU A 462 1.26 16.66 -19.95
N GLN A 463 -0.01 16.46 -19.62
CA GLN A 463 -1.03 15.92 -20.51
C GLN A 463 -2.13 16.95 -20.71
N ALA A 464 -2.52 17.20 -21.97
CA ALA A 464 -3.59 18.11 -22.34
C ALA A 464 -4.88 17.35 -22.64
N PHE A 465 -6.03 17.83 -22.16
CA PHE A 465 -7.32 17.17 -22.34
C PHE A 465 -8.36 18.11 -22.91
N SER A 466 -9.28 17.56 -23.70
CA SER A 466 -10.47 18.26 -24.16
C SER A 466 -11.53 18.36 -23.05
N ALA A 467 -12.60 19.13 -23.30
CA ALA A 467 -13.74 19.19 -22.38
C ALA A 467 -14.49 17.85 -22.27
N ASP A 468 -14.40 16.98 -23.27
CA ASP A 468 -14.97 15.64 -23.24
C ASP A 468 -14.12 14.62 -22.47
N GLY A 469 -12.90 15.01 -22.06
CA GLY A 469 -11.97 14.12 -21.37
C GLY A 469 -11.43 13.01 -22.26
N GLY A 470 -11.17 11.85 -21.65
CA GLY A 470 -10.66 10.66 -22.34
C GLY A 470 -9.14 10.64 -22.47
N GLN A 471 -8.64 10.21 -23.63
CA GLN A 471 -7.20 10.17 -23.88
C GLN A 471 -6.63 11.59 -24.02
N PRO A 472 -5.38 11.82 -23.58
CA PRO A 472 -4.72 13.11 -23.79
C PRO A 472 -4.67 13.48 -25.28
N LEU A 473 -4.96 14.73 -25.59
CA LEU A 473 -4.75 15.32 -26.92
C LEU A 473 -3.26 15.33 -27.27
N GLU A 474 -2.43 15.75 -26.31
CA GLU A 474 -0.98 15.84 -26.42
C GLU A 474 -0.34 15.49 -25.06
N SER A 475 0.91 15.01 -25.08
CA SER A 475 1.66 14.65 -23.87
C SER A 475 3.14 15.03 -24.01
N PHE A 476 3.69 15.68 -22.98
CA PHE A 476 5.06 16.20 -22.99
C PHE A 476 5.81 15.75 -21.74
N ALA A 477 7.01 15.20 -21.92
CA ALA A 477 7.92 14.96 -20.81
C ALA A 477 8.40 16.30 -20.22
N VAL A 478 8.37 16.40 -18.89
CA VAL A 478 8.86 17.58 -18.17
C VAL A 478 9.71 17.11 -16.99
N THR A 479 10.91 17.67 -16.89
CA THR A 479 11.78 17.54 -15.71
C THR A 479 12.10 18.93 -15.20
N LEU A 480 11.92 19.15 -13.90
CA LEU A 480 12.21 20.41 -13.22
C LEU A 480 13.35 20.18 -12.21
N PRO A 481 14.41 21.00 -12.23
CA PRO A 481 15.43 20.95 -11.17
C PRO A 481 14.82 21.36 -9.81
N PRO A 482 15.51 21.09 -8.69
CA PRO A 482 15.12 21.60 -7.37
C PRO A 482 14.85 23.11 -7.40
N GLY A 483 13.72 23.55 -6.85
CA GLY A 483 13.26 24.95 -6.90
C GLY A 483 12.97 25.50 -8.30
N GLY A 484 13.02 24.66 -9.33
CA GLY A 484 12.86 25.05 -10.73
C GLY A 484 11.41 25.35 -11.10
N ARG A 485 11.23 26.19 -12.11
CA ARG A 485 9.93 26.48 -12.72
C ARG A 485 9.94 26.26 -14.23
N LYS A 486 8.81 25.87 -14.79
CA LYS A 486 8.54 25.88 -16.23
C LYS A 486 7.26 26.65 -16.51
N GLU A 487 7.38 27.65 -17.38
CA GLU A 487 6.28 28.47 -17.85
C GLU A 487 5.94 28.07 -19.28
N ILE A 488 4.64 28.04 -19.59
CA ILE A 488 4.11 27.63 -20.89
C ILE A 488 2.98 28.59 -21.26
N VAL A 489 3.00 29.12 -22.48
CA VAL A 489 1.85 29.84 -23.06
C VAL A 489 1.06 28.86 -23.92
N ALA A 490 -0.09 28.42 -23.44
CA ALA A 490 -0.88 27.33 -24.01
C ALA A 490 -1.25 27.57 -25.48
N THR A 491 -1.53 28.82 -25.87
CA THR A 491 -1.92 29.22 -27.25
C THR A 491 -0.81 28.99 -28.28
N THR A 492 0.45 28.90 -27.86
CA THR A 492 1.60 28.66 -28.75
C THR A 492 2.25 27.31 -28.52
N PHE A 493 2.04 26.71 -27.34
CA PHE A 493 2.65 25.45 -26.96
C PHE A 493 1.91 24.23 -27.51
N PHE A 494 0.58 24.26 -27.55
CA PHE A 494 -0.23 23.15 -28.06
C PHE A 494 -0.56 23.34 -29.54
N THR A 495 -0.72 22.23 -30.25
CA THR A 495 -1.02 22.23 -31.68
C THR A 495 -2.45 22.71 -31.96
N GLN A 496 -3.39 22.41 -31.05
CA GLN A 496 -4.79 22.83 -31.13
C GLN A 496 -5.25 23.45 -29.79
N PRO A 497 -4.79 24.66 -29.45
CA PRO A 497 -5.03 25.26 -28.15
C PRO A 497 -6.51 25.47 -27.83
N GLN A 498 -7.35 25.74 -28.84
CA GLN A 498 -8.81 25.87 -28.70
C GLN A 498 -9.51 24.58 -28.26
N SER A 499 -8.89 23.42 -28.49
CA SER A 499 -9.43 22.11 -28.11
C SER A 499 -9.03 21.72 -26.68
N VAL A 500 -8.04 22.40 -26.08
CA VAL A 500 -7.53 22.10 -24.74
C VAL A 500 -8.38 22.81 -23.69
N ALA A 501 -8.93 22.05 -22.75
CA ALA A 501 -9.83 22.55 -21.71
C ALA A 501 -9.22 22.51 -20.30
N TYR A 502 -8.33 21.56 -20.02
CA TYR A 502 -7.59 21.41 -18.77
C TYR A 502 -6.31 20.60 -18.99
N LEU A 503 -5.37 20.67 -18.04
CA LEU A 503 -4.12 19.90 -18.07
C LEU A 503 -3.97 19.03 -16.82
N ALA A 504 -3.23 17.94 -16.95
CA ALA A 504 -2.77 17.12 -15.83
C ALA A 504 -1.26 16.91 -15.92
N PHE A 505 -0.54 17.23 -14.86
CA PHE A 505 0.88 16.90 -14.73
C PHE A 505 1.01 15.67 -13.83
N LYS A 506 1.24 14.51 -14.45
CA LYS A 506 1.51 13.25 -13.76
C LYS A 506 2.99 13.15 -13.45
N CYS A 507 3.37 13.10 -12.18
CA CYS A 507 4.76 13.23 -11.76
C CYS A 507 5.12 12.31 -10.59
N ASP A 508 6.43 12.20 -10.38
CA ASP A 508 7.05 11.31 -9.39
C ASP A 508 7.17 11.90 -7.98
N SER A 509 6.57 13.07 -7.73
CA SER A 509 6.75 13.82 -6.48
C SER A 509 5.49 14.55 -6.03
N ALA A 510 5.26 14.55 -4.71
CA ALA A 510 4.23 15.34 -4.05
C ALA A 510 4.59 16.84 -3.96
N PHE A 511 5.86 17.20 -4.18
CA PHE A 511 6.40 18.55 -4.00
C PHE A 511 6.26 19.38 -5.28
N MET A 512 5.01 19.60 -5.68
CA MET A 512 4.66 20.35 -6.88
C MET A 512 3.66 21.46 -6.56
N SER A 513 3.79 22.57 -7.27
CA SER A 513 2.87 23.70 -7.21
C SER A 513 2.73 24.31 -8.60
N GLY A 514 1.72 25.14 -8.80
CA GLY A 514 1.50 25.76 -10.09
C GLY A 514 0.29 26.68 -10.13
N TYR A 515 0.10 27.34 -11.26
CA TYR A 515 -1.09 28.12 -11.55
C TYR A 515 -1.42 28.08 -13.05
N THR A 516 -2.68 28.38 -13.36
CA THR A 516 -3.13 28.79 -14.69
C THR A 516 -3.57 30.26 -14.61
N ARG A 517 -3.08 31.08 -15.53
CA ARG A 517 -3.45 32.50 -15.67
C ARG A 517 -4.03 32.68 -17.05
N PHE A 518 -5.28 33.09 -17.14
CA PHE A 518 -5.97 33.31 -18.41
C PHE A 518 -6.38 34.78 -18.54
N SER A 519 -6.20 35.32 -19.74
CA SER A 519 -6.41 36.74 -20.02
C SER A 519 -6.80 37.00 -21.46
N GLN A 520 -7.48 38.12 -21.67
CA GLN A 520 -7.69 38.78 -22.95
C GLN A 520 -7.54 40.31 -22.71
N PRO A 521 -7.49 41.17 -23.73
CA PRO A 521 -7.40 42.61 -23.49
C PRO A 521 -8.47 43.11 -22.49
N GLY A 522 -8.04 43.76 -21.41
CA GLY A 522 -8.91 44.27 -20.34
C GLY A 522 -9.25 43.26 -19.22
N TYR A 523 -8.96 41.96 -19.38
CA TYR A 523 -9.35 40.93 -18.42
C TYR A 523 -8.22 39.98 -18.05
N ARG A 524 -8.12 39.61 -16.77
CA ARG A 524 -7.13 38.64 -16.28
C ARG A 524 -7.62 37.98 -15.01
N ALA A 525 -7.54 36.65 -14.97
CA ALA A 525 -7.77 35.86 -13.76
C ALA A 525 -6.70 34.78 -13.61
N THR A 526 -6.52 34.27 -12.38
CA THR A 526 -5.54 33.23 -12.05
C THR A 526 -6.20 32.20 -11.16
N LEU A 527 -5.97 30.92 -11.44
CA LEU A 527 -6.38 29.81 -10.59
C LEU A 527 -5.14 29.00 -10.20
N PRO A 528 -4.99 28.64 -8.92
CA PRO A 528 -3.93 27.72 -8.53
C PRO A 528 -4.16 26.35 -9.18
N ALA A 529 -3.07 25.67 -9.50
CA ALA A 529 -3.13 24.26 -9.81
C ALA A 529 -3.58 23.50 -8.55
N THR A 530 -4.31 22.40 -8.74
CA THR A 530 -5.00 21.72 -7.65
C THR A 530 -5.01 20.22 -7.86
N THR A 531 -5.20 19.47 -6.78
CA THR A 531 -5.48 18.04 -6.88
C THR A 531 -6.98 17.74 -6.89
N GLY A 532 -7.83 18.75 -6.66
CA GLY A 532 -9.29 18.62 -6.54
C GLY A 532 -9.77 18.28 -5.13
N GLY A 533 -11.08 18.22 -4.95
CA GLY A 533 -11.75 17.88 -3.68
C GLY A 533 -13.11 17.23 -3.92
N ARG A 534 -13.69 16.64 -2.87
CA ARG A 534 -15.07 16.12 -2.90
C ARG A 534 -16.10 17.15 -2.43
N ASP A 535 -15.62 18.26 -1.89
CA ASP A 535 -16.43 19.34 -1.37
C ASP A 535 -15.64 20.64 -1.52
N GLY A 536 -16.34 21.76 -1.45
CA GLY A 536 -15.71 23.05 -1.43
C GLY A 536 -16.70 24.21 -1.48
N TRP A 537 -16.19 25.38 -1.13
CA TRP A 537 -16.92 26.61 -0.98
C TRP A 537 -16.49 27.60 -2.07
N PHE A 538 -17.47 28.24 -2.69
CA PHE A 538 -17.28 29.37 -3.59
C PHE A 538 -17.82 30.60 -2.87
N PRO A 539 -16.96 31.35 -2.15
CA PRO A 539 -17.37 32.33 -1.14
C PRO A 539 -18.03 33.58 -1.73
N LYS A 540 -18.15 33.68 -3.05
CA LYS A 540 -18.65 34.86 -3.75
C LYS A 540 -19.48 34.45 -4.96
N MET A 541 -20.62 35.10 -5.10
CA MET A 541 -21.47 35.09 -6.28
C MET A 541 -21.81 36.54 -6.66
N GLU A 542 -21.58 36.91 -7.91
CA GLU A 542 -21.85 38.26 -8.40
C GLU A 542 -23.35 38.55 -8.39
N GLN A 543 -23.70 39.74 -7.91
CA GLN A 543 -25.09 40.20 -7.80
C GLN A 543 -25.47 41.07 -8.99
N ASP A 544 -24.57 41.99 -9.36
CA ASP A 544 -24.72 42.93 -10.47
C ASP A 544 -23.79 42.54 -11.62
N GLY A 545 -23.72 41.25 -11.95
CA GLY A 545 -22.78 40.67 -12.90
C GLY A 545 -23.14 39.22 -13.22
N TRP A 546 -22.13 38.39 -13.50
CA TRP A 546 -22.35 36.96 -13.68
C TRP A 546 -21.31 36.11 -12.94
N THR A 547 -21.73 34.94 -12.50
CA THR A 547 -20.85 33.89 -11.98
C THR A 547 -21.08 32.63 -12.80
N GLY A 548 -20.02 32.19 -13.48
CA GLY A 548 -19.92 30.86 -14.07
C GLY A 548 -19.24 29.91 -13.10
N VAL A 549 -19.68 28.66 -13.07
CA VAL A 549 -19.03 27.57 -12.35
C VAL A 549 -18.60 26.49 -13.33
N ALA A 550 -17.43 25.91 -13.08
CA ALA A 550 -16.93 24.77 -13.83
C ALA A 550 -16.54 23.64 -12.88
N PHE A 551 -16.85 22.41 -13.32
CA PHE A 551 -16.38 21.18 -12.69
C PHE A 551 -15.67 20.32 -13.71
N VAL A 552 -14.48 19.84 -13.38
CA VAL A 552 -13.77 18.80 -14.13
C VAL A 552 -13.81 17.52 -13.31
N ASN A 553 -14.38 16.46 -13.88
CA ASN A 553 -14.31 15.13 -13.32
C ASN A 553 -13.10 14.39 -13.89
N THR A 554 -12.10 14.17 -13.05
CA THR A 554 -10.86 13.49 -13.45
C THR A 554 -10.90 11.98 -13.19
N GLU A 555 -12.02 11.47 -12.65
CA GLU A 555 -12.23 10.06 -12.33
C GLU A 555 -12.80 9.29 -13.52
N THR A 556 -12.76 7.95 -13.44
CA THR A 556 -13.25 7.04 -14.48
C THR A 556 -14.76 6.78 -14.43
N GLU A 557 -15.45 7.32 -13.42
CA GLU A 557 -16.89 7.19 -13.24
C GLU A 557 -17.56 8.56 -13.18
N ALA A 558 -18.85 8.62 -13.51
CA ALA A 558 -19.63 9.85 -13.36
C ALA A 558 -19.70 10.26 -11.88
N ALA A 559 -19.60 11.56 -11.63
CA ALA A 559 -19.76 12.16 -10.32
C ALA A 559 -21.18 12.72 -10.17
N SER A 560 -21.77 12.54 -9.00
CA SER A 560 -22.98 13.23 -8.57
C SER A 560 -22.58 14.43 -7.70
N VAL A 561 -23.02 15.63 -8.08
CA VAL A 561 -22.63 16.88 -7.43
C VAL A 561 -23.86 17.59 -6.91
N THR A 562 -23.96 17.76 -5.60
CA THR A 562 -24.98 18.57 -4.97
C THR A 562 -24.44 19.99 -4.75
N LEU A 563 -25.06 20.98 -5.37
CA LEU A 563 -24.82 22.40 -5.16
C LEU A 563 -25.85 22.99 -4.20
N ARG A 564 -25.41 23.85 -3.29
CA ARG A 564 -26.27 24.54 -2.33
C ARG A 564 -25.98 26.04 -2.36
N ALA A 565 -26.98 26.84 -2.70
CA ALA A 565 -26.90 28.31 -2.70
C ALA A 565 -27.30 28.85 -1.31
N VAL A 566 -26.52 29.79 -0.78
CA VAL A 566 -26.63 30.22 0.62
C VAL A 566 -26.54 31.74 0.74
N ASP A 567 -27.35 32.33 1.61
CA ASP A 567 -27.33 33.76 1.91
C ASP A 567 -26.25 34.16 2.95
N ASP A 568 -26.12 35.46 3.24
CA ASP A 568 -25.14 36.00 4.21
C ASP A 568 -25.36 35.50 5.65
N ASN A 569 -26.55 34.99 5.98
CA ASN A 569 -26.88 34.45 7.30
C ASN A 569 -26.56 32.94 7.41
N GLY A 570 -26.08 32.33 6.33
CA GLY A 570 -25.85 30.89 6.26
C GLY A 570 -27.11 30.06 5.97
N THR A 571 -28.21 30.70 5.57
CA THR A 571 -29.47 30.01 5.23
C THR A 571 -29.38 29.44 3.82
N GLU A 572 -29.57 28.13 3.68
CA GLU A 572 -29.67 27.49 2.38
C GLU A 572 -30.98 27.93 1.69
N LEU A 573 -30.84 28.56 0.52
CA LEU A 573 -31.97 29.04 -0.27
C LEU A 573 -32.43 28.01 -1.31
N ALA A 574 -31.47 27.24 -1.84
CA ALA A 574 -31.72 26.28 -2.90
C ALA A 574 -30.68 25.17 -2.92
N SER A 575 -31.07 24.01 -3.45
CA SER A 575 -30.19 22.87 -3.66
C SER A 575 -30.53 22.19 -4.98
N GLU A 576 -29.51 21.92 -5.79
CA GLU A 576 -29.65 21.14 -7.03
C GLU A 576 -28.58 20.06 -7.10
N THR A 577 -28.90 18.98 -7.79
CA THR A 577 -27.93 17.92 -8.08
C THR A 577 -27.70 17.83 -9.58
N LEU A 578 -26.44 17.81 -9.97
CA LEU A 578 -26.01 17.63 -11.35
C LEU A 578 -25.06 16.45 -11.47
N SER A 579 -24.99 15.86 -12.67
CA SER A 579 -24.03 14.80 -12.98
C SER A 579 -22.88 15.37 -13.80
N VAL A 580 -21.65 15.04 -13.42
CA VAL A 580 -20.44 15.31 -14.20
C VAL A 580 -19.92 13.98 -14.74
N PRO A 581 -20.10 13.67 -16.04
CA PRO A 581 -19.62 12.41 -16.61
C PRO A 581 -18.11 12.22 -16.42
N ALA A 582 -17.66 10.96 -16.43
CA ALA A 582 -16.24 10.60 -16.29
C ALA A 582 -15.35 11.37 -17.29
N GLY A 583 -14.22 11.90 -16.82
CA GLY A 583 -13.27 12.66 -17.64
C GLY A 583 -13.72 14.06 -18.08
N LYS A 584 -15.02 14.40 -17.97
CA LYS A 584 -15.59 15.59 -18.59
C LYS A 584 -15.42 16.84 -17.76
N LYS A 585 -15.34 17.97 -18.46
CA LYS A 585 -15.51 19.32 -17.92
C LYS A 585 -16.90 19.82 -18.28
N ILE A 586 -17.65 20.24 -17.28
CA ILE A 586 -18.90 20.98 -17.47
C ILE A 586 -18.72 22.42 -17.02
N VAL A 587 -19.48 23.32 -17.66
CA VAL A 587 -19.54 24.74 -17.33
C VAL A 587 -21.00 25.16 -17.33
N GLY A 588 -21.40 25.99 -16.38
CA GLY A 588 -22.75 26.55 -16.34
C GLY A 588 -22.78 27.88 -15.61
N MET A 589 -23.76 28.72 -15.95
CA MET A 589 -24.05 29.92 -15.16
C MET A 589 -24.77 29.52 -13.90
N VAL A 590 -24.32 30.01 -12.75
CA VAL A 590 -24.86 29.58 -11.44
C VAL A 590 -26.37 29.82 -11.36
N TYR A 591 -26.85 30.98 -11.82
CA TYR A 591 -28.28 31.31 -11.83
C TYR A 591 -29.13 30.44 -12.77
N GLN A 592 -28.52 29.75 -13.74
CA GLN A 592 -29.21 28.83 -14.65
C GLN A 592 -29.25 27.40 -14.13
N ILE A 593 -28.35 27.05 -13.21
CA ILE A 593 -28.28 25.71 -12.64
C ILE A 593 -29.40 25.50 -11.62
N PHE A 594 -29.67 26.51 -10.77
CA PHE A 594 -30.73 26.46 -9.77
C PHE A 594 -32.10 26.71 -10.40
N LYS A 595 -33.08 25.85 -10.08
CA LYS A 595 -34.46 25.98 -10.60
C LYS A 595 -35.32 26.95 -9.77
N THR A 596 -34.86 27.29 -8.57
CA THR A 596 -35.51 28.23 -7.65
C THR A 596 -34.76 29.56 -7.61
N ASP A 597 -35.43 30.61 -7.16
CA ASP A 597 -34.81 31.93 -7.01
C ASP A 597 -33.66 31.88 -5.99
N ILE A 598 -32.48 32.27 -6.45
CA ILE A 598 -31.26 32.40 -5.64
C ILE A 598 -30.73 33.84 -5.64
N SER A 599 -31.55 34.84 -5.97
CA SER A 599 -31.18 36.25 -6.00
C SER A 599 -30.60 36.78 -4.68
N LYS A 600 -30.98 36.15 -3.55
CA LYS A 600 -30.45 36.46 -2.21
C LYS A 600 -29.20 35.66 -1.84
N ALA A 601 -28.79 34.68 -2.66
CA ALA A 601 -27.59 33.91 -2.38
C ALA A 601 -26.35 34.78 -2.56
N LYS A 602 -25.34 34.52 -1.73
CA LYS A 602 -24.10 35.30 -1.65
C LYS A 602 -22.89 34.44 -1.93
N TYR A 603 -23.01 33.17 -1.61
CA TYR A 603 -22.05 32.14 -1.91
C TYR A 603 -22.78 30.83 -2.21
N PHE A 604 -22.04 29.84 -2.69
CA PHE A 604 -22.55 28.50 -2.81
C PHE A 604 -21.46 27.49 -2.51
N LYS A 605 -21.87 26.26 -2.20
CA LYS A 605 -20.95 25.16 -1.89
C LYS A 605 -21.36 23.92 -2.66
N PHE A 606 -20.40 23.04 -2.89
CA PHE A 606 -20.65 21.75 -3.51
C PHE A 606 -20.25 20.60 -2.59
N ARG A 607 -20.91 19.47 -2.79
CA ARG A 607 -20.49 18.16 -2.29
C ARG A 607 -20.67 17.14 -3.40
N ALA A 608 -19.70 16.25 -3.56
CA ALA A 608 -19.66 15.22 -4.57
C ALA A 608 -19.26 13.87 -3.97
N ASP A 609 -19.69 12.79 -4.60
CA ASP A 609 -19.29 11.42 -4.28
C ASP A 609 -17.91 11.06 -4.84
N ARG A 610 -17.44 11.80 -5.83
CA ARG A 610 -16.14 11.68 -6.50
C ARG A 610 -15.32 12.97 -6.38
N LYS A 611 -14.01 12.88 -6.62
CA LYS A 611 -13.09 14.04 -6.56
C LYS A 611 -13.26 14.88 -7.84
N LEU A 612 -13.41 16.19 -7.68
CA LEU A 612 -13.60 17.13 -8.78
C LEU A 612 -12.63 18.31 -8.69
N LEU A 613 -12.30 18.88 -9.83
CA LEU A 613 -11.68 20.21 -9.90
C LEU A 613 -12.81 21.23 -10.07
N GLY A 614 -13.13 21.97 -9.00
CA GLY A 614 -14.15 23.02 -9.01
C GLY A 614 -13.53 24.41 -9.00
N PHE A 615 -14.06 25.32 -9.82
CA PHE A 615 -13.71 26.75 -9.78
C PHE A 615 -14.86 27.60 -10.32
N THR A 616 -14.90 28.87 -9.93
CA THR A 616 -15.75 29.89 -10.53
C THR A 616 -14.94 30.88 -11.33
N VAL A 617 -15.62 31.51 -12.28
CA VAL A 617 -15.18 32.74 -12.94
C VAL A 617 -16.32 33.73 -12.83
N SER A 618 -16.03 34.94 -12.40
CA SER A 618 -17.03 35.98 -12.25
C SER A 618 -16.60 37.28 -12.90
N ALA A 619 -17.56 38.03 -13.44
CA ALA A 619 -17.32 39.37 -13.95
C ALA A 619 -18.43 40.34 -13.53
N SER A 620 -18.07 41.61 -13.38
CA SER A 620 -18.99 42.72 -13.14
C SER A 620 -19.83 43.01 -14.39
N ALA A 621 -21.05 43.56 -14.23
CA ALA A 621 -21.92 43.90 -15.37
C ALA A 621 -21.32 44.94 -16.32
N ASP A 622 -20.43 45.81 -15.84
CA ASP A 622 -19.72 46.79 -16.67
C ASP A 622 -18.54 46.20 -17.45
N GLY A 623 -18.21 44.92 -17.23
CA GLY A 623 -17.10 44.24 -17.88
C GLY A 623 -15.71 44.78 -17.52
N GLN A 624 -15.57 45.45 -16.37
CA GLN A 624 -14.26 45.98 -15.94
C GLN A 624 -13.51 45.05 -15.00
N MET A 625 -14.22 44.12 -14.34
CA MET A 625 -13.63 43.21 -13.36
C MET A 625 -13.82 41.75 -13.79
N LEU A 626 -12.80 40.93 -13.55
CA LEU A 626 -12.85 39.48 -13.68
C LEU A 626 -12.09 38.87 -12.50
N ASP A 627 -12.69 37.87 -11.86
CA ASP A 627 -12.00 37.02 -10.91
C ASP A 627 -12.14 35.53 -11.27
N GLY A 628 -11.24 34.74 -10.72
CA GLY A 628 -11.28 33.29 -10.79
C GLY A 628 -11.01 32.74 -9.40
N ILE A 629 -11.94 31.96 -8.87
CA ILE A 629 -11.85 31.46 -7.49
C ILE A 629 -11.91 29.92 -7.52
N PRO A 630 -10.87 29.20 -7.05
CA PRO A 630 -10.96 27.75 -6.92
C PRO A 630 -11.95 27.40 -5.81
N ALA A 631 -12.50 26.19 -5.86
CA ALA A 631 -13.26 25.69 -4.72
C ALA A 631 -12.36 25.64 -3.48
N LEU A 632 -12.76 26.38 -2.45
CA LEU A 632 -12.01 26.46 -1.19
C LEU A 632 -12.37 25.28 -0.29
N PRO A 633 -11.39 24.67 0.40
CA PRO A 633 -11.68 23.60 1.35
C PRO A 633 -12.53 24.11 2.52
N GLU A 634 -13.38 23.23 3.09
CA GLU A 634 -14.26 23.57 4.23
C GLU A 634 -13.51 24.07 5.47
N TYR A 635 -12.29 23.57 5.68
CA TYR A 635 -11.47 23.94 6.83
C TYR A 635 -10.20 24.63 6.33
N PHE A 636 -9.79 25.70 7.03
CA PHE A 636 -8.39 26.09 7.05
C PHE A 636 -7.60 24.86 7.50
N ARG A 637 -6.83 24.24 6.60
CA ARG A 637 -5.82 23.27 7.04
C ARG A 637 -4.84 24.02 7.93
N TYR A 638 -4.97 23.79 9.22
CA TYR A 638 -4.10 24.34 10.25
C TYR A 638 -2.71 23.71 10.06
N MET A 639 -1.87 24.29 9.19
CA MET A 639 -0.49 23.82 8.96
C MET A 639 0.47 24.19 10.10
N TRP A 640 -0.04 24.45 11.32
CA TRP A 640 0.79 24.85 12.45
C TRP A 640 0.24 24.29 13.77
N ARG A 641 0.88 23.24 14.29
CA ARG A 641 1.02 23.09 15.74
C ARG A 641 2.50 23.22 16.06
N GLN A 642 2.96 24.46 16.24
CA GLN A 642 4.08 24.68 17.13
C GLN A 642 3.59 24.44 18.55
N LYS A 643 4.21 23.46 19.21
CA LYS A 643 4.95 23.66 20.47
C LYS A 643 5.98 22.57 20.59
#